data_AF-A0A970H0S5-F1
#
_entry.id   AF-A0A970H0S5-F1
#
_cell.length_a   1.000
_cell.length_b   1.000
_cell.length_c   1.000
_cell.angle_alpha   90.00
_cell.angle_beta   90.00
_cell.angle_gamma   90.00
#
_symmetry.space_group_name_H-M   'P 1'
#
loop_
_entity.id
_entity.type
_entity.pdbx_description
1 polymer ?
#
loop_
_entity_poly.entity_id
_entity_poly.type
_entity_poly.pdbx_seq_one_letter_code
_entity_poly.pdbx_strand_id
1 'polypeptide(L)'
;MQKYINIILSFLLFATILPGRAVSHASDPSTWTAVDGLGRKLPDQSEVGSVRKDRYVGIFYWTWHDFFSVWEPRNITKILEEHPEAANDFSHAAWGNMPSGSPYFWNEPMFGYYSSKDVYVLRKHAELLADALIDVIVFDCTNDTNLFLDAANVLFKVFEQAKEEGVNVPKFAFMLNINPTVMMENNRIELRELYEKIYKLEKYKDLWFYWEGKPIVFSTDKCLDASDPLEKEILDFFTFRRMDDMFDTKDTKYEDKMWGWLYVYPQTKYGVRDDGTVEQMAVGIAQNYSDEHRLTAMNDPRGGVHGRSFAANDYSYSYTYKGKTITVDSNTENKILYGLNFQQQWDYALSVDPDFIFVTGWNEWIAGRWEKWIDVDNAFPDQYNDEYSRDIEPSNGFLKDHYYYQLVANVRRFKGVNDTAIHGEMKTIDIHGDISQWNDVKAEYVHYTGNTPKRSHKGYGRTKYTSDTMRNDIVKAKVAYDEKHVYFYVETVDALTSPSDNAWMRLFLDVDSDDMLDWEGFEYVVNRLSPSEKKAVLERSLGGWNWEKVGDVEYSVKGNVLQLALPRNMIGMEKAVNFNFKWVDNTQEDGDIMDFYKSGDSAPIGRFSFVFRSTPLDSSVERQGLTLPWYTYLSMIVAVISVLMAVGFRLFVVKRKLKSSS
;
A
#
# COMPACT_ATOMS: atom_id res chain seq x y z
N MET A 1 -60.82 35.21 -18.33
CA MET A 1 -59.40 34.82 -18.23
C MET A 1 -59.15 34.24 -16.84
N GLN A 2 -59.90 33.17 -16.55
CA GLN A 2 -60.10 32.57 -15.22
C GLN A 2 -60.52 31.11 -15.38
N LYS A 3 -59.74 30.39 -16.18
CA LYS A 3 -59.70 28.94 -16.45
C LYS A 3 -58.34 28.77 -17.14
N TYR A 4 -57.54 27.76 -16.74
CA TYR A 4 -56.13 27.51 -17.13
C TYR A 4 -55.01 27.95 -16.16
N ILE A 5 -55.26 28.06 -14.85
CA ILE A 5 -54.18 28.11 -13.82
C ILE A 5 -54.31 27.00 -12.75
N ASN A 6 -55.28 26.07 -12.89
CA ASN A 6 -55.53 25.03 -11.87
C ASN A 6 -55.29 23.57 -12.33
N ILE A 7 -54.43 23.33 -13.33
CA ILE A 7 -54.08 21.95 -13.76
C ILE A 7 -52.57 21.65 -13.62
N ILE A 8 -51.73 22.62 -13.26
CA ILE A 8 -50.27 22.42 -13.07
C ILE A 8 -49.88 22.25 -11.59
N LEU A 9 -50.84 22.37 -10.66
CA LEU A 9 -50.60 22.35 -9.20
C LEU A 9 -51.04 21.07 -8.48
N SER A 10 -51.32 19.97 -9.20
CA SER A 10 -51.72 18.69 -8.59
C SER A 10 -50.89 17.47 -9.02
N PHE A 11 -49.72 17.68 -9.64
CA PHE A 11 -48.78 16.61 -10.03
C PHE A 11 -47.36 16.81 -9.47
N LEU A 12 -47.24 17.44 -8.29
CA LEU A 12 -45.95 17.70 -7.63
C LEU A 12 -45.95 17.36 -6.13
N LEU A 13 -46.74 16.36 -5.73
CA LEU A 13 -46.83 15.91 -4.34
C LEU A 13 -46.99 14.39 -4.25
N PHE A 14 -46.01 13.68 -4.81
CA PHE A 14 -45.62 12.32 -4.39
C PHE A 14 -44.16 12.09 -4.85
N ALA A 15 -43.26 12.98 -4.43
CA ALA A 15 -41.86 12.58 -4.29
C ALA A 15 -41.83 11.78 -3.00
N THR A 16 -41.85 10.45 -3.10
CA THR A 16 -41.35 9.59 -2.05
C THR A 16 -39.98 10.12 -1.67
N ILE A 17 -39.89 10.68 -0.46
CA ILE A 17 -38.62 10.89 0.22
C ILE A 17 -38.09 9.47 0.45
N LEU A 18 -37.40 8.93 -0.55
CA LEU A 18 -36.38 7.93 -0.30
C LEU A 18 -35.43 8.62 0.70
N PRO A 19 -35.13 7.99 1.85
CA PRO A 19 -34.08 8.53 2.71
C PRO A 19 -32.87 8.72 1.80
N GLY A 20 -32.43 9.97 1.64
CA GLY A 20 -31.16 10.23 0.99
C GLY A 20 -30.16 9.34 1.70
N ARG A 21 -29.55 8.40 0.97
CA ARG A 21 -28.34 7.74 1.45
C ARG A 21 -27.45 8.89 1.89
N ALA A 22 -27.24 9.02 3.20
CA ALA A 22 -26.16 9.83 3.70
C ALA A 22 -24.94 9.44 2.85
N VAL A 23 -24.27 10.42 2.27
CA VAL A 23 -22.98 10.19 1.62
C VAL A 23 -22.14 9.51 2.68
N SER A 24 -21.97 8.19 2.58
CA SER A 24 -21.01 7.48 3.41
C SER A 24 -19.67 8.11 3.06
N HIS A 25 -19.02 8.76 4.03
CA HIS A 25 -17.64 9.17 3.84
C HIS A 25 -16.87 7.91 3.43
N ALA A 26 -16.24 7.92 2.26
CA ALA A 26 -15.39 6.80 1.87
C ALA A 26 -14.30 6.62 2.94
N SER A 27 -13.89 5.38 3.17
CA SER A 27 -12.72 5.08 4.00
C SER A 27 -11.52 5.91 3.51
N ASP A 28 -10.75 6.48 4.44
CA ASP A 28 -9.54 7.24 4.13
C ASP A 28 -8.31 6.65 4.84
N PRO A 29 -7.64 5.67 4.21
CA PRO A 29 -6.45 5.03 4.77
C PRO A 29 -5.27 5.98 4.99
N SER A 30 -5.27 7.18 4.41
CA SER A 30 -4.21 8.17 4.64
C SER A 30 -4.21 8.71 6.07
N THR A 31 -5.34 8.61 6.77
CA THR A 31 -5.50 9.05 8.17
C THR A 31 -5.21 7.94 9.20
N TRP A 32 -5.01 6.70 8.75
CA TRP A 32 -4.70 5.57 9.63
C TRP A 32 -3.23 5.57 10.04
N THR A 33 -2.92 4.91 11.14
CA THR A 33 -1.56 4.67 11.60
C THR A 33 -1.24 3.18 11.62
N ALA A 34 0.04 2.82 11.63
CA ALA A 34 0.51 1.47 11.89
C ALA A 34 1.95 1.52 12.40
N VAL A 35 2.33 0.49 13.17
CA VAL A 35 3.71 0.17 13.50
C VAL A 35 3.96 -1.26 13.03
N ASP A 36 4.95 -1.45 12.17
CA ASP A 36 5.29 -2.78 11.67
C ASP A 36 6.08 -3.60 12.69
N GLY A 37 6.30 -4.89 12.41
CA GLY A 37 7.01 -5.77 13.35
C GLY A 37 8.51 -5.45 13.54
N LEU A 38 9.06 -4.45 12.84
CA LEU A 38 10.41 -3.91 13.07
C LEU A 38 10.38 -2.61 13.90
N GLY A 39 9.19 -2.14 14.29
CA GLY A 39 9.02 -0.88 15.01
C GLY A 39 9.01 0.37 14.12
N ARG A 40 8.89 0.21 12.79
CA ARG A 40 8.77 1.36 11.88
C ARG A 40 7.34 1.89 11.94
N LYS A 41 7.19 3.15 12.39
CA LYS A 41 5.91 3.86 12.40
C LYS A 41 5.62 4.43 11.01
N LEU A 42 4.37 4.36 10.58
CA LEU A 42 3.94 5.06 9.37
C LEU A 42 4.02 6.58 9.57
N PRO A 43 4.56 7.32 8.58
CA PRO A 43 4.67 8.76 8.72
C PRO A 43 3.29 9.41 8.63
N ASP A 44 3.09 10.45 9.44
CA ASP A 44 1.87 11.26 9.48
C ASP A 44 1.99 12.57 8.67
N GLN A 45 0.91 13.34 8.62
CA GLN A 45 0.87 14.60 7.86
C GLN A 45 1.92 15.62 8.33
N SER A 46 2.32 15.61 9.60
CA SER A 46 3.34 16.52 10.12
C SER A 46 4.74 16.20 9.57
N GLU A 47 4.98 14.94 9.20
CA GLU A 47 6.23 14.47 8.61
C GLU A 47 6.28 14.63 7.09
N VAL A 48 5.17 14.35 6.38
CA VAL A 48 5.15 14.27 4.91
C VAL A 48 4.38 15.39 4.21
N GLY A 49 3.66 16.21 4.97
CA GLY A 49 2.81 17.27 4.45
C GLY A 49 1.48 16.78 3.87
N SER A 50 0.71 17.73 3.35
CA SER A 50 -0.61 17.49 2.79
C SER A 50 -0.58 16.72 1.48
N VAL A 51 -1.68 16.03 1.17
CA VAL A 51 -1.89 15.30 -0.09
C VAL A 51 -1.51 16.12 -1.33
N ARG A 52 -0.70 15.50 -2.19
CA ARG A 52 -0.23 15.96 -3.51
C ARG A 52 -0.99 15.20 -4.58
N LYS A 53 -1.82 15.91 -5.35
CA LYS A 53 -2.75 15.31 -6.33
C LYS A 53 -2.10 14.99 -7.68
N ASP A 54 -0.89 15.48 -7.90
CA ASP A 54 -0.07 15.39 -9.11
C ASP A 54 1.09 14.39 -8.96
N ARG A 55 0.99 13.48 -8.00
CA ARG A 55 1.98 12.41 -7.75
C ARG A 55 1.29 11.06 -7.76
N TYR A 56 1.80 10.16 -8.59
CA TYR A 56 1.19 8.87 -8.86
C TYR A 56 2.16 7.71 -8.57
N VAL A 57 1.65 6.64 -7.99
CA VAL A 57 2.40 5.41 -7.77
C VAL A 57 1.72 4.26 -8.49
N GLY A 58 2.44 3.63 -9.39
CA GLY A 58 2.06 2.37 -10.02
C GLY A 58 2.85 1.20 -9.49
N ILE A 59 2.29 0.00 -9.59
CA ILE A 59 2.95 -1.24 -9.21
C ILE A 59 2.66 -2.33 -10.25
N PHE A 60 3.64 -3.21 -10.55
CA PHE A 60 3.30 -4.40 -11.33
C PHE A 60 2.34 -5.31 -10.59
N TYR A 61 1.51 -5.98 -11.37
CA TYR A 61 0.58 -6.98 -10.91
C TYR A 61 0.50 -8.13 -11.90
N TRP A 62 0.61 -9.35 -11.41
CA TRP A 62 0.65 -10.53 -12.24
C TRP A 62 -0.65 -11.32 -12.21
N THR A 63 -1.20 -11.59 -13.38
CA THR A 63 -2.36 -12.48 -13.59
C THR A 63 -1.99 -13.74 -14.35
N TRP A 64 -0.75 -13.84 -14.83
CA TRP A 64 -0.29 -14.95 -15.67
C TRP A 64 -0.02 -16.22 -14.87
N HIS A 65 0.27 -16.11 -13.56
CA HIS A 65 0.66 -17.27 -12.79
C HIS A 65 -0.49 -18.29 -12.63
N ASP A 66 -1.76 -17.89 -12.75
CA ASP A 66 -2.92 -18.78 -12.90
C ASP A 66 -2.75 -19.83 -14.02
N PHE A 67 -2.07 -19.49 -15.12
CA PHE A 67 -1.77 -20.43 -16.20
C PHE A 67 -1.00 -21.67 -15.69
N PHE A 68 -0.19 -21.48 -14.65
CA PHE A 68 0.61 -22.51 -14.01
C PHE A 68 -0.08 -23.18 -12.83
N SER A 69 -1.31 -22.79 -12.47
CA SER A 69 -2.00 -23.34 -11.29
C SER A 69 -2.37 -24.82 -11.42
N VAL A 70 -2.23 -25.42 -12.61
CA VAL A 70 -2.41 -26.85 -12.83
C VAL A 70 -1.28 -27.69 -12.23
N TRP A 71 -0.11 -27.09 -11.99
CA TRP A 71 1.06 -27.76 -11.41
C TRP A 71 0.99 -27.76 -9.89
N GLU A 72 1.58 -28.79 -9.25
CA GLU A 72 1.76 -28.78 -7.80
C GLU A 72 2.72 -27.66 -7.40
N PRO A 73 2.41 -26.89 -6.33
CA PRO A 73 3.29 -25.82 -5.88
C PRO A 73 4.63 -26.40 -5.39
N ARG A 74 5.73 -25.79 -5.81
CA ARG A 74 7.08 -26.11 -5.36
C ARG A 74 7.74 -24.86 -4.82
N ASN A 75 8.14 -24.87 -3.55
CA ASN A 75 8.69 -23.73 -2.84
C ASN A 75 10.22 -23.83 -2.79
N ILE A 76 10.91 -22.88 -3.43
CA ILE A 76 12.37 -22.83 -3.52
C ILE A 76 12.99 -22.70 -2.13
N THR A 77 12.51 -21.75 -1.32
CA THR A 77 13.03 -21.53 0.04
C THR A 77 12.98 -22.81 0.87
N LYS A 78 11.83 -23.51 0.91
CA LYS A 78 11.70 -24.80 1.64
C LYS A 78 12.61 -25.89 1.07
N ILE A 79 12.71 -26.00 -0.25
CA ILE A 79 13.61 -26.98 -0.89
C ILE A 79 15.06 -26.73 -0.48
N LEU A 80 15.50 -25.47 -0.42
CA LEU A 80 16.88 -25.12 -0.08
C LEU A 80 17.17 -25.22 1.42
N GLU A 81 16.17 -25.02 2.28
CA GLU A 81 16.29 -25.30 3.72
C GLU A 81 16.52 -26.79 3.99
N GLU A 82 15.81 -27.66 3.27
CA GLU A 82 15.94 -29.13 3.40
C GLU A 82 17.15 -29.69 2.65
N HIS A 83 17.47 -29.12 1.49
CA HIS A 83 18.47 -29.59 0.53
C HIS A 83 19.35 -28.44 -0.01
N PRO A 84 20.21 -27.84 0.82
CA PRO A 84 21.07 -26.73 0.39
C PRO A 84 22.04 -27.13 -0.73
N GLU A 85 22.43 -28.40 -0.81
CA GLU A 85 23.26 -28.95 -1.89
C GLU A 85 22.61 -28.86 -3.28
N ALA A 86 21.27 -28.72 -3.33
CA ALA A 86 20.51 -28.65 -4.58
C ALA A 86 20.63 -27.29 -5.28
N ALA A 87 21.14 -26.25 -4.60
CA ALA A 87 21.12 -24.87 -5.08
C ALA A 87 21.74 -24.66 -6.48
N ASN A 88 22.80 -25.40 -6.80
CA ASN A 88 23.53 -25.29 -8.08
C ASN A 88 23.48 -26.59 -8.91
N ASP A 89 22.55 -27.50 -8.61
CA ASP A 89 22.39 -28.76 -9.33
C ASP A 89 21.00 -28.84 -9.97
N PHE A 90 20.96 -28.68 -11.30
CA PHE A 90 19.71 -28.75 -12.05
C PHE A 90 19.02 -30.12 -11.91
N SER A 91 19.82 -31.20 -11.83
CA SER A 91 19.36 -32.58 -11.84
C SER A 91 19.06 -33.15 -10.45
N HIS A 92 19.25 -32.37 -9.39
CA HIS A 92 19.02 -32.85 -8.03
C HIS A 92 17.55 -33.25 -7.83
N ALA A 93 17.33 -34.42 -7.22
CA ALA A 93 15.99 -35.00 -7.08
C ALA A 93 15.02 -34.15 -6.22
N ALA A 94 15.53 -33.29 -5.33
CA ALA A 94 14.71 -32.39 -4.50
C ALA A 94 13.85 -31.44 -5.36
N TRP A 95 14.32 -31.09 -6.56
CA TRP A 95 13.56 -30.29 -7.49
C TRP A 95 12.42 -31.06 -8.19
N GLY A 96 12.39 -32.39 -8.02
CA GLY A 96 11.33 -33.25 -8.51
C GLY A 96 11.38 -33.59 -10.00
N ASN A 97 12.56 -33.50 -10.62
CA ASN A 97 12.82 -33.90 -12.01
C ASN A 97 11.91 -33.20 -13.05
N MET A 98 11.58 -31.93 -12.77
CA MET A 98 10.76 -31.11 -13.66
C MET A 98 11.57 -30.62 -14.87
N PRO A 99 10.95 -30.44 -16.05
CA PRO A 99 11.64 -29.91 -17.22
C PRO A 99 12.09 -28.46 -17.01
N SER A 100 13.09 -28.04 -17.78
CA SER A 100 13.53 -26.64 -17.85
C SER A 100 12.37 -25.71 -18.20
N GLY A 101 12.30 -24.55 -17.54
CA GLY A 101 11.20 -23.58 -17.65
C GLY A 101 10.01 -23.87 -16.72
N SER A 102 10.08 -24.89 -15.85
CA SER A 102 8.99 -25.18 -14.91
C SER A 102 8.86 -24.09 -13.83
N PRO A 103 7.63 -23.80 -13.36
CA PRO A 103 7.36 -22.75 -12.38
C PRO A 103 7.68 -23.21 -10.95
N TYR A 104 8.34 -22.35 -10.17
CA TYR A 104 8.60 -22.56 -8.75
C TYR A 104 8.31 -21.28 -7.98
N PHE A 105 7.66 -21.42 -6.82
CA PHE A 105 7.42 -20.34 -5.87
C PHE A 105 8.70 -19.99 -5.12
N TRP A 106 9.06 -18.70 -5.03
CA TRP A 106 10.21 -18.28 -4.21
C TRP A 106 9.93 -18.52 -2.71
N ASN A 107 8.70 -18.28 -2.26
CA ASN A 107 8.21 -18.65 -0.93
C ASN A 107 6.68 -18.86 -0.93
N GLU A 108 6.08 -19.13 0.23
CA GLU A 108 4.65 -19.32 0.40
C GLU A 108 3.94 -17.97 0.61
N PRO A 109 2.96 -17.60 -0.25
CA PRO A 109 2.13 -16.43 -0.02
C PRO A 109 1.39 -16.51 1.30
N MET A 110 1.10 -15.37 1.94
CA MET A 110 0.30 -15.32 3.17
C MET A 110 -1.08 -15.99 3.00
N PHE A 111 -1.65 -15.90 1.79
CA PHE A 111 -2.93 -16.55 1.45
C PHE A 111 -2.78 -17.98 0.89
N GLY A 112 -1.60 -18.58 1.01
CA GLY A 112 -1.21 -19.87 0.45
C GLY A 112 -0.94 -19.80 -1.07
N TYR A 113 -0.57 -20.91 -1.69
CA TYR A 113 -0.39 -21.07 -3.14
C TYR A 113 -1.71 -20.92 -3.93
N TYR A 114 -2.32 -19.74 -3.88
CA TYR A 114 -3.59 -19.41 -4.52
C TYR A 114 -3.44 -19.30 -6.05
N SER A 115 -4.54 -19.45 -6.78
CA SER A 115 -4.61 -19.12 -8.21
C SER A 115 -5.02 -17.65 -8.37
N SER A 116 -4.55 -16.96 -9.42
CA SER A 116 -4.91 -15.54 -9.67
C SER A 116 -6.40 -15.30 -9.97
N LYS A 117 -7.24 -16.34 -9.87
CA LYS A 117 -8.71 -16.28 -9.93
C LYS A 117 -9.40 -16.41 -8.57
N ASP A 118 -8.64 -16.60 -7.49
CA ASP A 118 -9.20 -16.70 -6.14
C ASP A 118 -9.78 -15.36 -5.70
N VAL A 119 -11.11 -15.22 -5.84
CA VAL A 119 -11.83 -13.98 -5.55
C VAL A 119 -11.66 -13.47 -4.12
N TYR A 120 -11.39 -14.37 -3.15
CA TYR A 120 -11.09 -13.98 -1.78
C TYR A 120 -9.76 -13.22 -1.72
N VAL A 121 -8.74 -13.74 -2.39
CA VAL A 121 -7.40 -13.13 -2.42
C VAL A 121 -7.43 -11.82 -3.20
N LEU A 122 -8.08 -11.82 -4.38
CA LEU A 122 -8.22 -10.61 -5.19
C LEU A 122 -8.96 -9.49 -4.43
N ARG A 123 -9.94 -9.84 -3.59
CA ARG A 123 -10.61 -8.87 -2.72
C ARG A 123 -9.64 -8.27 -1.70
N LYS A 124 -8.83 -9.12 -1.05
CA LYS A 124 -7.80 -8.65 -0.11
C LYS A 124 -6.73 -7.79 -0.80
N HIS A 125 -6.35 -8.12 -2.03
CA HIS A 125 -5.43 -7.29 -2.81
C HIS A 125 -6.03 -5.92 -3.14
N ALA A 126 -7.32 -5.85 -3.45
CA ALA A 126 -8.02 -4.58 -3.69
C ALA A 126 -7.93 -3.66 -2.45
N GLU A 127 -8.16 -4.23 -1.25
CA GLU A 127 -8.06 -3.52 0.04
C GLU A 127 -6.62 -3.08 0.32
N LEU A 128 -5.66 -4.01 0.31
CA LEU A 128 -4.26 -3.72 0.66
C LEU A 128 -3.62 -2.69 -0.29
N LEU A 129 -3.89 -2.78 -1.60
CA LEU A 129 -3.34 -1.81 -2.55
C LEU A 129 -4.00 -0.43 -2.41
N ALA A 130 -5.32 -0.38 -2.10
CA ALA A 130 -6.01 0.87 -1.80
C ALA A 130 -5.49 1.52 -0.50
N ASP A 131 -5.26 0.71 0.53
CA ASP A 131 -4.74 1.16 1.83
C ASP A 131 -3.30 1.68 1.73
N ALA A 132 -2.52 1.12 0.81
CA ALA A 132 -1.20 1.63 0.43
C ALA A 132 -1.24 2.85 -0.51
N LEU A 133 -2.42 3.33 -0.89
CA LEU A 133 -2.64 4.49 -1.78
C LEU A 133 -2.05 4.32 -3.18
N ILE A 134 -1.99 3.08 -3.69
CA ILE A 134 -1.56 2.78 -5.05
C ILE A 134 -2.60 3.28 -6.05
N ASP A 135 -2.15 3.99 -7.09
CA ASP A 135 -3.04 4.59 -8.09
C ASP A 135 -3.35 3.62 -9.23
N VAL A 136 -2.38 2.78 -9.60
CA VAL A 136 -2.49 1.89 -10.76
C VAL A 136 -1.75 0.57 -10.56
N ILE A 137 -2.41 -0.53 -10.88
CA ILE A 137 -1.76 -1.81 -11.14
C ILE A 137 -1.44 -1.95 -12.63
N VAL A 138 -0.26 -2.43 -12.95
CA VAL A 138 0.18 -2.61 -14.34
C VAL A 138 0.34 -4.09 -14.61
N PHE A 139 -0.45 -4.62 -15.54
CA PHE A 139 -0.34 -6.03 -15.91
C PHE A 139 0.89 -6.28 -16.76
N ASP A 140 1.66 -7.27 -16.36
CA ASP A 140 2.74 -7.83 -17.18
C ASP A 140 2.15 -8.78 -18.23
N CYS A 141 2.24 -8.35 -19.49
CA CYS A 141 1.90 -9.10 -20.69
C CYS A 141 3.11 -9.12 -21.64
N THR A 142 4.32 -9.31 -21.09
CA THR A 142 5.56 -9.30 -21.88
C THR A 142 5.93 -10.65 -22.49
N ASN A 143 5.08 -11.68 -22.35
CA ASN A 143 5.36 -13.05 -22.75
C ASN A 143 4.52 -13.51 -23.95
N ASP A 144 5.17 -13.49 -25.12
CA ASP A 144 4.55 -13.82 -26.42
C ASP A 144 3.36 -12.88 -26.71
N THR A 145 2.20 -13.35 -27.18
CA THR A 145 1.00 -12.49 -27.36
C THR A 145 -0.04 -12.69 -26.27
N ASN A 146 0.36 -13.08 -25.05
CA ASN A 146 -0.56 -13.46 -23.98
C ASN A 146 -0.93 -12.25 -23.11
N LEU A 147 -2.18 -11.82 -23.21
CA LEU A 147 -2.75 -10.76 -22.37
C LEU A 147 -3.29 -11.25 -21.01
N PHE A 148 -3.31 -12.57 -20.79
CA PHE A 148 -3.81 -13.21 -19.56
C PHE A 148 -5.20 -12.73 -19.08
N LEU A 149 -6.06 -12.37 -20.05
CA LEU A 149 -7.35 -11.72 -19.77
C LEU A 149 -8.33 -12.59 -18.98
N ASP A 150 -8.16 -13.91 -18.92
CA ASP A 150 -9.06 -14.79 -18.19
C ASP A 150 -9.01 -14.51 -16.67
N ALA A 151 -7.81 -14.47 -16.08
CA ALA A 151 -7.61 -14.07 -14.69
C ALA A 151 -7.85 -12.56 -14.49
N ALA A 152 -7.38 -11.71 -15.42
CA ALA A 152 -7.60 -10.26 -15.31
C ALA A 152 -9.10 -9.88 -15.28
N ASN A 153 -9.95 -10.56 -16.05
CA ASN A 153 -11.40 -10.34 -16.01
C ASN A 153 -12.05 -10.73 -14.68
N VAL A 154 -11.50 -11.72 -13.96
CA VAL A 154 -11.98 -12.04 -12.60
C VAL A 154 -11.60 -10.90 -11.66
N LEU A 155 -10.35 -10.42 -11.74
CA LEU A 155 -9.88 -9.27 -10.96
C LEU A 155 -10.72 -8.02 -11.22
N PHE A 156 -11.00 -7.68 -12.48
CA PHE A 156 -11.80 -6.49 -12.80
C PHE A 156 -13.19 -6.51 -12.16
N LYS A 157 -13.86 -7.66 -12.17
CA LYS A 157 -15.17 -7.82 -11.51
C LYS A 157 -15.07 -7.65 -10.00
N VAL A 158 -14.04 -8.24 -9.38
CA VAL A 158 -13.80 -8.11 -7.93
C VAL A 158 -13.48 -6.66 -7.57
N PHE A 159 -12.70 -5.94 -8.38
CA PHE A 159 -12.34 -4.54 -8.15
C PHE A 159 -13.53 -3.60 -8.38
N GLU A 160 -14.39 -3.86 -9.37
CA GLU A 160 -15.65 -3.12 -9.52
C GLU A 160 -16.54 -3.29 -8.30
N GLN A 161 -16.73 -4.54 -7.84
CA GLN A 161 -17.50 -4.81 -6.63
C GLN A 161 -16.88 -4.11 -5.40
N ALA A 162 -15.57 -4.20 -5.22
CA ALA A 162 -14.89 -3.54 -4.12
C ALA A 162 -15.02 -2.02 -4.16
N LYS A 163 -14.98 -1.42 -5.35
CA LYS A 163 -15.26 0.00 -5.55
C LYS A 163 -16.69 0.37 -5.13
N GLU A 164 -17.69 -0.42 -5.52
CA GLU A 164 -19.08 -0.20 -5.12
C GLU A 164 -19.28 -0.32 -3.60
N GLU A 165 -18.45 -1.12 -2.94
CA GLU A 165 -18.45 -1.38 -1.50
C GLU A 165 -17.54 -0.43 -0.69
N GLY A 166 -16.97 0.59 -1.34
CA GLY A 166 -16.27 1.71 -0.70
C GLY A 166 -14.74 1.66 -0.75
N VAL A 167 -14.15 0.65 -1.40
CA VAL A 167 -12.69 0.55 -1.58
C VAL A 167 -12.24 1.48 -2.70
N ASN A 168 -11.25 2.34 -2.45
CA ASN A 168 -10.64 3.15 -3.51
C ASN A 168 -9.62 2.32 -4.30
N VAL A 169 -10.11 1.33 -5.04
CA VAL A 169 -9.27 0.37 -5.77
C VAL A 169 -8.33 1.06 -6.77
N PRO A 170 -7.10 0.55 -6.96
CA PRO A 170 -6.22 1.05 -8.00
C PRO A 170 -6.84 0.85 -9.38
N LYS A 171 -6.52 1.77 -10.29
CA LYS A 171 -6.82 1.64 -11.72
C LYS A 171 -5.93 0.59 -12.36
N PHE A 172 -6.13 0.28 -13.64
CA PHE A 172 -5.27 -0.63 -14.37
C PHE A 172 -4.71 -0.05 -15.67
N ALA A 173 -3.53 -0.56 -16.04
CA ALA A 173 -2.87 -0.38 -17.32
C ALA A 173 -2.18 -1.70 -17.75
N PHE A 174 -1.72 -1.78 -18.99
CA PHE A 174 -1.08 -2.97 -19.55
C PHE A 174 0.33 -2.66 -20.05
N MET A 175 1.28 -3.50 -19.66
CA MET A 175 2.62 -3.57 -20.22
C MET A 175 2.76 -4.75 -21.16
N LEU A 176 3.00 -4.42 -22.43
CA LEU A 176 3.16 -5.38 -23.52
C LEU A 176 4.65 -5.71 -23.71
N ASN A 177 4.97 -6.51 -24.73
CA ASN A 177 6.34 -6.97 -24.97
C ASN A 177 7.37 -5.84 -25.00
N ILE A 178 8.49 -6.10 -24.32
CA ILE A 178 9.68 -5.24 -24.30
C ILE A 178 10.84 -5.83 -25.11
N ASN A 179 10.78 -7.13 -25.45
CA ASN A 179 11.85 -7.78 -26.21
C ASN A 179 11.93 -7.19 -27.63
N PRO A 180 13.03 -6.50 -27.99
CA PRO A 180 13.13 -5.76 -29.25
C PRO A 180 13.03 -6.65 -30.49
N THR A 181 13.24 -7.96 -30.35
CA THR A 181 13.19 -8.93 -31.45
C THR A 181 11.76 -9.22 -31.90
N VAL A 182 10.81 -9.23 -30.98
CA VAL A 182 9.40 -9.62 -31.24
C VAL A 182 8.41 -8.49 -30.96
N MET A 183 8.84 -7.43 -30.28
CA MET A 183 8.00 -6.33 -29.82
C MET A 183 7.14 -5.71 -30.93
N MET A 184 7.62 -5.58 -32.16
CA MET A 184 6.82 -4.99 -33.24
C MET A 184 5.62 -5.85 -33.62
N GLU A 185 5.82 -7.16 -33.81
CA GLU A 185 4.74 -8.04 -34.24
C GLU A 185 3.78 -8.34 -33.08
N ASN A 186 4.33 -8.70 -31.92
CA ASN A 186 3.53 -9.09 -30.76
C ASN A 186 2.71 -7.92 -30.25
N ASN A 187 3.30 -6.72 -30.09
CA ASN A 187 2.54 -5.57 -29.60
C ASN A 187 1.44 -5.17 -30.58
N ARG A 188 1.63 -5.31 -31.89
CA ARG A 188 0.57 -5.03 -32.87
C ARG A 188 -0.63 -5.96 -32.66
N ILE A 189 -0.39 -7.25 -32.44
CA ILE A 189 -1.44 -8.25 -32.17
C ILE A 189 -2.13 -7.94 -30.84
N GLU A 190 -1.34 -7.74 -29.78
CA GLU A 190 -1.82 -7.48 -28.42
C GLU A 190 -2.62 -6.19 -28.33
N LEU A 191 -2.18 -5.10 -28.97
CA LEU A 191 -2.89 -3.82 -28.99
C LEU A 191 -4.25 -3.93 -29.69
N ARG A 192 -4.32 -4.65 -30.82
CA ARG A 192 -5.60 -4.89 -31.52
C ARG A 192 -6.55 -5.69 -30.63
N GLU A 193 -6.06 -6.79 -30.05
CA GLU A 193 -6.86 -7.63 -29.17
C GLU A 193 -7.34 -6.88 -27.93
N LEU A 194 -6.44 -6.17 -27.24
CA LEU A 194 -6.72 -5.41 -26.04
C LEU A 194 -7.74 -4.30 -26.32
N TYR A 195 -7.55 -3.55 -27.40
CA TYR A 195 -8.46 -2.49 -27.81
C TYR A 195 -9.85 -3.06 -28.13
N GLU A 196 -9.94 -4.10 -28.97
CA GLU A 196 -11.23 -4.68 -29.37
C GLU A 196 -11.98 -5.35 -28.21
N LYS A 197 -11.28 -6.01 -27.28
CA LYS A 197 -11.93 -6.79 -26.21
C LYS A 197 -12.28 -5.99 -24.97
N ILE A 198 -11.54 -4.91 -24.68
CA ILE A 198 -11.69 -4.11 -23.46
C ILE A 198 -12.09 -2.68 -23.80
N TYR A 199 -11.21 -1.93 -24.46
CA TYR A 199 -11.32 -0.48 -24.54
C TYR A 199 -12.41 0.02 -25.50
N LYS A 200 -12.52 -0.57 -26.70
CA LYS A 200 -13.57 -0.24 -27.68
C LYS A 200 -14.97 -0.57 -27.17
N LEU A 201 -15.08 -1.54 -26.27
CA LEU A 201 -16.33 -1.94 -25.62
C LEU A 201 -16.61 -1.16 -24.32
N GLU A 202 -15.72 -0.24 -23.93
CA GLU A 202 -15.79 0.50 -22.67
C GLU A 202 -15.90 -0.38 -21.42
N LYS A 203 -15.38 -1.61 -21.48
CA LYS A 203 -15.40 -2.51 -20.32
C LYS A 203 -14.50 -1.97 -19.22
N TYR A 204 -15.07 -1.89 -18.00
CA TYR A 204 -14.35 -1.44 -16.82
C TYR A 204 -13.77 -0.02 -16.97
N LYS A 205 -14.41 0.86 -17.76
CA LYS A 205 -13.92 2.21 -18.08
C LYS A 205 -13.56 3.05 -16.86
N ASP A 206 -14.30 2.85 -15.79
CA ASP A 206 -14.12 3.47 -14.48
C ASP A 206 -12.85 3.03 -13.74
N LEU A 207 -12.22 1.95 -14.18
CA LEU A 207 -10.98 1.38 -13.65
C LEU A 207 -9.78 1.62 -14.57
N TRP A 208 -9.92 2.29 -15.71
CA TRP A 208 -8.77 2.60 -16.57
C TRP A 208 -7.91 3.71 -15.95
N PHE A 209 -6.59 3.57 -16.05
CA PHE A 209 -5.66 4.64 -15.70
C PHE A 209 -5.42 5.56 -16.91
N TYR A 210 -5.54 6.87 -16.70
CA TYR A 210 -5.37 7.87 -17.75
C TYR A 210 -4.09 8.67 -17.52
N TRP A 211 -3.33 8.86 -18.59
CA TRP A 211 -2.15 9.73 -18.64
C TRP A 211 -2.27 10.69 -19.82
N GLU A 212 -2.02 11.98 -19.61
CA GLU A 212 -2.20 13.02 -20.64
C GLU A 212 -3.61 13.04 -21.28
N GLY A 213 -4.63 12.69 -20.48
CA GLY A 213 -6.04 12.73 -20.89
C GLY A 213 -6.53 11.51 -21.67
N LYS A 214 -5.70 10.49 -21.90
CA LYS A 214 -6.08 9.22 -22.57
C LYS A 214 -5.66 8.01 -21.74
N PRO A 215 -6.27 6.83 -21.92
CA PRO A 215 -5.76 5.62 -21.29
C PRO A 215 -4.30 5.38 -21.66
N ILE A 216 -3.47 5.03 -20.69
CA ILE A 216 -2.06 4.70 -20.95
C ILE A 216 -1.93 3.23 -21.36
N VAL A 217 -1.04 2.97 -22.30
CA VAL A 217 -0.54 1.62 -22.60
C VAL A 217 0.98 1.65 -22.68
N PHE A 218 1.61 0.65 -22.07
CA PHE A 218 3.05 0.52 -22.06
C PHE A 218 3.47 -0.32 -23.26
N SER A 219 3.66 0.37 -24.39
CA SER A 219 3.94 -0.20 -25.70
C SER A 219 4.54 0.86 -26.63
N THR A 220 4.83 0.48 -27.87
CA THR A 220 5.39 1.34 -28.92
C THR A 220 4.33 1.64 -29.96
N ASP A 221 4.11 2.91 -30.28
CA ASP A 221 3.19 3.33 -31.36
C ASP A 221 3.70 2.89 -32.76
N LYS A 222 5.01 2.68 -32.90
CA LYS A 222 5.67 2.30 -34.16
C LYS A 222 5.28 0.91 -34.69
N CYS A 223 4.61 0.08 -33.90
CA CYS A 223 4.16 -1.24 -34.37
C CYS A 223 2.84 -1.19 -35.16
N LEU A 224 2.18 -0.02 -35.24
CA LEU A 224 0.89 0.19 -35.88
C LEU A 224 1.02 0.97 -37.20
N ASP A 225 0.18 0.63 -38.18
CA ASP A 225 0.07 1.28 -39.47
C ASP A 225 -1.15 2.22 -39.49
N ALA A 226 -0.89 3.53 -39.51
CA ALA A 226 -1.95 4.55 -39.53
C ALA A 226 -2.85 4.53 -40.79
N SER A 227 -2.49 3.75 -41.83
CA SER A 227 -3.36 3.52 -42.99
C SER A 227 -4.43 2.45 -42.76
N ASP A 228 -4.25 1.57 -41.77
CA ASP A 228 -5.30 0.65 -41.30
C ASP A 228 -6.28 1.43 -40.39
N PRO A 229 -7.59 1.44 -40.67
CA PRO A 229 -8.57 2.20 -39.89
C PRO A 229 -8.63 1.84 -38.41
N LEU A 230 -8.49 0.55 -38.06
CA LEU A 230 -8.52 0.08 -36.67
C LEU A 230 -7.25 0.54 -35.96
N GLU A 231 -6.10 0.42 -36.59
CA GLU A 231 -4.83 0.79 -35.98
C GLU A 231 -4.70 2.31 -35.82
N LYS A 232 -5.28 3.08 -36.74
CA LYS A 232 -5.46 4.52 -36.55
C LYS A 232 -6.34 4.84 -35.35
N GLU A 233 -7.46 4.14 -35.15
CA GLU A 233 -8.29 4.31 -33.94
C GLU A 233 -7.47 4.05 -32.67
N ILE A 234 -6.65 2.98 -32.65
CA ILE A 234 -5.79 2.63 -31.50
C ILE A 234 -4.75 3.72 -31.23
N LEU A 235 -4.07 4.21 -32.27
CA LEU A 235 -3.09 5.30 -32.18
C LEU A 235 -3.72 6.60 -31.63
N ASP A 236 -4.95 6.91 -32.06
CA ASP A 236 -5.69 8.08 -31.59
C ASP A 236 -6.23 7.88 -30.16
N PHE A 237 -6.45 6.64 -29.71
CA PHE A 237 -7.09 6.31 -28.44
C PHE A 237 -6.14 6.31 -27.23
N PHE A 238 -4.92 5.78 -27.37
CA PHE A 238 -3.99 5.61 -26.23
C PHE A 238 -2.95 6.74 -26.11
N THR A 239 -2.48 6.92 -24.87
CA THR A 239 -1.17 7.51 -24.60
C THR A 239 -0.14 6.38 -24.53
N PHE A 240 0.91 6.45 -25.35
CA PHE A 240 1.96 5.44 -25.39
C PHE A 240 3.16 5.88 -24.54
N ARG A 241 3.68 4.95 -23.74
CA ARG A 241 5.03 4.99 -23.18
C ARG A 241 5.71 3.65 -23.45
N ARG A 242 6.82 3.65 -24.18
CA ARG A 242 7.59 2.43 -24.38
C ARG A 242 8.32 2.08 -23.09
N MET A 243 8.34 0.82 -22.71
CA MET A 243 9.10 0.39 -21.54
C MET A 243 10.54 0.07 -21.91
N ASP A 244 11.45 0.48 -21.04
CA ASP A 244 12.87 0.17 -21.13
C ASP A 244 13.10 -1.32 -20.82
N ASP A 245 14.00 -1.94 -21.58
CA ASP A 245 14.43 -3.33 -21.46
C ASP A 245 15.78 -3.47 -20.74
N MET A 246 16.38 -2.35 -20.30
CA MET A 246 17.68 -2.31 -19.64
C MET A 246 17.58 -1.76 -18.21
N PHE A 247 18.50 -2.21 -17.34
CA PHE A 247 18.55 -1.77 -15.94
C PHE A 247 19.55 -0.64 -15.67
N ASP A 248 20.35 -0.23 -16.66
CA ASP A 248 21.47 0.72 -16.50
C ASP A 248 21.57 1.76 -17.64
N THR A 249 20.42 2.11 -18.23
CA THR A 249 20.21 3.24 -19.16
C THR A 249 20.72 4.60 -18.63
N LYS A 250 20.58 5.67 -19.41
CA LYS A 250 20.84 7.04 -18.93
C LYS A 250 19.52 7.80 -18.91
N ASP A 251 19.48 8.89 -18.16
CA ASP A 251 18.38 9.85 -18.18
C ASP A 251 17.87 10.10 -19.61
N THR A 252 16.56 9.97 -19.79
CA THR A 252 15.88 10.06 -21.09
C THR A 252 15.16 11.38 -21.18
N LYS A 253 14.86 11.84 -22.40
CA LYS A 253 14.09 13.06 -22.59
C LYS A 253 12.59 12.76 -22.63
N TYR A 254 11.77 13.75 -22.30
CA TYR A 254 10.31 13.62 -22.33
C TYR A 254 9.77 13.11 -23.69
N GLU A 255 10.32 13.64 -24.77
CA GLU A 255 9.98 13.29 -26.15
C GLU A 255 10.34 11.86 -26.56
N ASP A 256 11.20 11.18 -25.80
CA ASP A 256 11.51 9.77 -26.02
C ASP A 256 10.32 8.86 -25.67
N LYS A 257 9.35 9.37 -24.90
CA LYS A 257 8.14 8.64 -24.44
C LYS A 257 8.50 7.26 -23.86
N MET A 258 9.54 7.21 -23.03
CA MET A 258 10.07 5.96 -22.49
C MET A 258 10.02 5.96 -20.97
N TRP A 259 9.54 4.88 -20.36
CA TRP A 259 9.48 4.66 -18.90
C TRP A 259 10.25 3.39 -18.53
N GLY A 260 10.64 3.25 -17.26
CA GLY A 260 11.24 2.03 -16.70
C GLY A 260 10.36 1.33 -15.67
N TRP A 261 10.48 0.01 -15.54
CA TRP A 261 9.74 -0.80 -14.54
C TRP A 261 10.62 -1.30 -13.38
N LEU A 262 11.92 -1.46 -13.64
CA LEU A 262 12.95 -1.88 -12.69
C LEU A 262 14.28 -1.29 -13.13
N TYR A 263 15.13 -0.96 -12.17
CA TYR A 263 16.38 -0.29 -12.46
C TYR A 263 17.38 -0.42 -11.30
N VAL A 264 18.69 -0.30 -11.55
CA VAL A 264 19.73 -0.33 -10.50
C VAL A 264 20.05 1.05 -9.93
N TYR A 265 20.50 1.13 -8.67
CA TYR A 265 20.89 2.41 -8.09
C TYR A 265 22.18 2.99 -8.74
N PRO A 266 22.28 4.30 -9.01
CA PRO A 266 21.20 5.30 -8.96
C PRO A 266 20.26 5.17 -10.18
N GLN A 267 18.96 5.35 -9.96
CA GLN A 267 17.99 5.08 -11.02
C GLN A 267 17.98 6.10 -12.17
N THR A 268 17.68 5.64 -13.39
CA THR A 268 17.43 6.52 -14.54
C THR A 268 16.23 7.41 -14.28
N LYS A 269 16.34 8.69 -14.66
CA LYS A 269 15.23 9.64 -14.74
C LYS A 269 14.60 9.52 -16.12
N TYR A 270 13.40 8.96 -16.18
CA TYR A 270 12.67 8.81 -17.42
C TYR A 270 11.83 10.05 -17.70
N GLY A 271 11.97 10.59 -18.92
CA GLY A 271 11.18 11.71 -19.39
C GLY A 271 11.56 13.05 -18.73
N VAL A 272 12.85 13.39 -18.73
CA VAL A 272 13.33 14.69 -18.26
C VAL A 272 12.86 15.79 -19.21
N ARG A 273 12.18 16.81 -18.66
CA ARG A 273 11.67 17.97 -19.40
C ARG A 273 12.71 19.09 -19.46
N ASP A 274 12.49 20.07 -20.33
CA ASP A 274 13.37 21.24 -20.50
C ASP A 274 13.55 22.06 -19.22
N ASP A 275 12.57 22.02 -18.31
CA ASP A 275 12.62 22.68 -16.99
C ASP A 275 13.33 21.85 -15.91
N GLY A 276 13.78 20.65 -16.25
CA GLY A 276 14.47 19.71 -15.36
C GLY A 276 13.54 18.82 -14.54
N THR A 277 12.22 18.97 -14.63
CA THR A 277 11.27 18.04 -14.00
C THR A 277 11.31 16.67 -14.66
N VAL A 278 11.00 15.63 -13.89
CA VAL A 278 11.09 14.23 -14.33
C VAL A 278 9.69 13.63 -14.39
N GLU A 279 9.38 12.96 -15.50
CA GLU A 279 8.10 12.29 -15.63
C GLU A 279 8.01 11.05 -14.75
N GLN A 280 9.00 10.15 -14.82
CA GLN A 280 8.92 8.84 -14.17
C GLN A 280 10.26 8.33 -13.63
N MET A 281 10.19 7.57 -12.52
CA MET A 281 11.29 6.74 -12.03
C MET A 281 10.80 5.37 -11.54
N ALA A 282 11.64 4.35 -11.66
CA ALA A 282 11.38 3.02 -11.13
C ALA A 282 12.02 2.83 -9.73
N VAL A 283 11.39 2.02 -8.90
CA VAL A 283 11.90 1.59 -7.59
C VAL A 283 11.74 0.09 -7.46
N GLY A 284 12.86 -0.61 -7.33
CA GLY A 284 12.91 -2.06 -7.19
C GLY A 284 13.23 -2.56 -5.80
N ILE A 285 12.61 -3.68 -5.45
CA ILE A 285 12.84 -4.39 -4.18
C ILE A 285 14.17 -5.15 -4.24
N ALA A 286 14.42 -5.81 -5.36
CA ALA A 286 15.65 -6.50 -5.75
C ALA A 286 15.81 -6.43 -7.27
N GLN A 287 17.00 -6.67 -7.79
CA GLN A 287 17.30 -6.68 -9.22
C GLN A 287 18.06 -7.96 -9.57
N ASN A 288 17.66 -8.59 -10.67
CA ASN A 288 18.40 -9.67 -11.32
C ASN A 288 19.60 -9.09 -12.09
N TYR A 289 20.48 -8.43 -11.32
CA TYR A 289 21.62 -7.68 -11.81
C TYR A 289 22.76 -7.76 -10.80
N SER A 290 24.00 -7.82 -11.28
CA SER A 290 25.21 -7.55 -10.50
C SER A 290 26.14 -6.59 -11.24
N ASP A 291 26.95 -5.82 -10.50
CA ASP A 291 27.91 -4.88 -11.13
C ASP A 291 28.90 -5.58 -12.07
N GLU A 292 29.30 -6.82 -11.75
CA GLU A 292 30.28 -7.58 -12.53
C GLU A 292 29.69 -8.27 -13.77
N HIS A 293 28.47 -8.82 -13.65
CA HIS A 293 27.86 -9.65 -14.69
C HIS A 293 26.67 -8.99 -15.37
N ARG A 294 26.29 -7.79 -14.94
CA ARG A 294 25.11 -7.04 -15.39
C ARG A 294 23.86 -7.90 -15.20
N LEU A 295 22.96 -7.96 -16.19
CA LEU A 295 21.80 -8.85 -16.17
C LEU A 295 22.23 -10.29 -15.87
N THR A 296 21.77 -10.86 -14.77
CA THR A 296 22.15 -12.21 -14.30
C THR A 296 21.02 -12.86 -13.52
N ALA A 297 21.09 -14.17 -13.27
CA ALA A 297 20.05 -14.87 -12.52
C ALA A 297 20.03 -14.40 -11.06
N MET A 298 18.85 -14.42 -10.43
CA MET A 298 18.70 -14.08 -9.00
C MET A 298 19.53 -14.99 -8.09
N ASN A 299 19.84 -16.20 -8.53
CA ASN A 299 20.63 -17.18 -7.80
C ASN A 299 22.08 -17.33 -8.30
N ASP A 300 22.61 -16.31 -8.98
CA ASP A 300 23.96 -16.40 -9.54
C ASP A 300 25.01 -16.76 -8.46
N PRO A 301 25.65 -17.94 -8.53
CA PRO A 301 26.58 -18.40 -7.50
C PRO A 301 27.89 -17.61 -7.49
N ARG A 302 28.14 -16.76 -8.50
CA ARG A 302 29.28 -15.84 -8.55
C ARG A 302 29.13 -14.70 -7.54
N GLY A 303 27.92 -14.46 -7.05
CA GLY A 303 27.62 -13.45 -6.03
C GLY A 303 27.46 -12.04 -6.59
N GLY A 304 27.19 -11.08 -5.70
CA GLY A 304 27.03 -9.67 -6.04
C GLY A 304 25.68 -9.30 -6.67
N VAL A 305 24.71 -10.22 -6.69
CA VAL A 305 23.33 -9.92 -7.14
C VAL A 305 22.69 -8.92 -6.19
N HIS A 306 21.99 -7.92 -6.72
CA HIS A 306 21.35 -6.86 -5.96
C HIS A 306 20.04 -7.37 -5.32
N GLY A 307 20.17 -8.10 -4.22
CA GLY A 307 19.05 -8.58 -3.40
C GLY A 307 18.39 -7.49 -2.56
N ARG A 308 17.41 -7.89 -1.75
CA ARG A 308 16.67 -7.01 -0.82
C ARG A 308 17.58 -6.26 0.16
N SER A 309 18.66 -6.90 0.60
CA SER A 309 19.61 -6.36 1.56
C SER A 309 20.80 -5.64 0.91
N PHE A 310 20.85 -5.57 -0.42
CA PHE A 310 21.87 -4.82 -1.15
C PHE A 310 21.80 -3.32 -0.80
N ALA A 311 22.96 -2.68 -0.75
CA ALA A 311 23.08 -1.25 -0.52
C ALA A 311 24.35 -0.75 -1.22
N ALA A 312 24.22 0.30 -2.04
CA ALA A 312 25.36 0.95 -2.67
C ALA A 312 25.96 2.03 -1.75
N ASN A 313 27.27 2.26 -1.83
CA ASN A 313 27.99 3.36 -1.18
C ASN A 313 27.77 3.47 0.36
N ASP A 314 27.83 2.34 1.08
CA ASP A 314 27.64 2.29 2.54
C ASP A 314 26.32 2.94 3.02
N TYR A 315 25.27 2.84 2.20
CA TYR A 315 23.96 3.41 2.52
C TYR A 315 23.38 2.84 3.82
N SER A 316 22.80 3.74 4.61
CA SER A 316 22.08 3.44 5.84
C SER A 316 20.92 4.40 6.00
N TYR A 317 19.89 3.98 6.73
CA TYR A 317 18.81 4.85 7.18
C TYR A 317 18.55 4.64 8.68
N SER A 318 17.81 5.54 9.30
CA SER A 318 17.48 5.44 10.72
C SER A 318 16.04 5.84 10.98
N TYR A 319 15.46 5.28 12.04
CA TYR A 319 14.14 5.64 12.55
C TYR A 319 14.14 5.52 14.08
N THR A 320 13.16 6.17 14.73
CA THR A 320 13.03 6.12 16.18
C THR A 320 11.91 5.16 16.56
N TYR A 321 12.19 4.29 17.52
CA TYR A 321 11.22 3.38 18.12
C TYR A 321 11.45 3.28 19.63
N LYS A 322 10.40 3.51 20.43
CA LYS A 322 10.45 3.50 21.90
C LYS A 322 11.60 4.33 22.48
N GLY A 323 11.70 5.58 22.04
CA GLY A 323 12.76 6.51 22.43
C GLY A 323 14.19 6.15 22.00
N LYS A 324 14.38 5.12 21.16
CA LYS A 324 15.70 4.69 20.66
C LYS A 324 15.80 4.90 19.16
N THR A 325 16.92 5.48 18.72
CA THR A 325 17.28 5.50 17.31
C THR A 325 17.81 4.13 16.90
N ILE A 326 17.16 3.52 15.91
CA ILE A 326 17.60 2.31 15.23
C ILE A 326 18.24 2.75 13.91
N THR A 327 19.49 2.33 13.68
CA THR A 327 20.22 2.56 12.43
C THR A 327 20.35 1.23 11.70
N VAL A 328 19.91 1.22 10.44
CA VAL A 328 19.94 0.06 9.56
C VAL A 328 21.02 0.28 8.51
N ASP A 329 21.95 -0.66 8.41
CA ASP A 329 23.05 -0.70 7.46
C ASP A 329 23.33 -2.15 6.98
N SER A 330 24.34 -2.32 6.13
CA SER A 330 24.71 -3.62 5.55
C SER A 330 25.20 -4.67 6.56
N ASN A 331 25.45 -4.27 7.81
CA ASN A 331 25.89 -5.13 8.93
C ASN A 331 24.77 -5.44 9.92
N THR A 332 23.58 -4.86 9.72
CA THR A 332 22.43 -5.08 10.60
C THR A 332 21.99 -6.53 10.60
N GLU A 333 21.76 -7.09 11.78
CA GLU A 333 21.21 -8.43 11.93
C GLU A 333 19.83 -8.52 11.27
N ASN A 334 19.55 -9.61 10.55
CA ASN A 334 18.31 -9.77 9.79
C ASN A 334 18.03 -8.61 8.80
N LYS A 335 19.06 -7.97 8.25
CA LYS A 335 18.95 -6.85 7.27
C LYS A 335 17.99 -7.10 6.09
N ILE A 336 17.79 -8.37 5.72
CA ILE A 336 16.80 -8.80 4.73
C ILE A 336 15.36 -8.36 5.09
N LEU A 337 15.01 -8.14 6.36
CA LEU A 337 13.69 -7.64 6.75
C LEU A 337 13.54 -6.13 6.52
N TYR A 338 14.66 -5.40 6.47
CA TYR A 338 14.67 -3.94 6.46
C TYR A 338 14.69 -3.29 5.07
N GLY A 339 14.94 -4.08 4.02
CA GLY A 339 14.86 -3.63 2.62
C GLY A 339 15.75 -2.44 2.30
N LEU A 340 17.06 -2.55 2.52
CA LEU A 340 18.03 -1.47 2.24
C LEU A 340 17.99 -1.04 0.77
N ASN A 341 17.94 -1.99 -0.15
CA ASN A 341 17.88 -1.69 -1.59
C ASN A 341 16.62 -0.90 -1.93
N PHE A 342 15.49 -1.35 -1.39
CA PHE A 342 14.20 -0.71 -1.61
C PHE A 342 14.18 0.71 -1.03
N GLN A 343 14.68 0.90 0.21
CA GLN A 343 14.72 2.22 0.84
C GLN A 343 15.67 3.18 0.12
N GLN A 344 16.86 2.71 -0.27
CA GLN A 344 17.83 3.53 -1.01
C GLN A 344 17.26 4.05 -2.33
N GLN A 345 16.55 3.18 -3.05
CA GLN A 345 15.89 3.54 -4.29
C GLN A 345 14.74 4.54 -4.09
N TRP A 346 13.95 4.37 -3.03
CA TRP A 346 12.93 5.34 -2.64
C TRP A 346 13.53 6.69 -2.26
N ASP A 347 14.56 6.72 -1.43
CA ASP A 347 15.19 7.96 -0.98
C ASP A 347 15.73 8.78 -2.16
N TYR A 348 16.34 8.11 -3.15
CA TYR A 348 16.76 8.78 -4.36
C TYR A 348 15.58 9.26 -5.21
N ALA A 349 14.56 8.44 -5.43
CA ALA A 349 13.36 8.85 -6.17
C ALA A 349 12.65 10.05 -5.51
N LEU A 350 12.52 10.05 -4.18
CA LEU A 350 11.97 11.16 -3.39
C LEU A 350 12.81 12.44 -3.54
N SER A 351 14.15 12.32 -3.63
CA SER A 351 15.03 13.48 -3.84
C SER A 351 14.90 14.10 -5.24
N VAL A 352 14.50 13.29 -6.23
CA VAL A 352 14.26 13.73 -7.61
C VAL A 352 12.84 14.28 -7.80
N ASP A 353 11.88 13.74 -7.05
CA ASP A 353 10.47 14.12 -7.06
C ASP A 353 9.79 14.03 -8.45
N PRO A 354 9.79 12.84 -9.09
CA PRO A 354 9.13 12.65 -10.40
C PRO A 354 7.60 12.74 -10.28
N ASP A 355 6.90 12.86 -11.41
CA ASP A 355 5.42 12.83 -11.41
C ASP A 355 4.87 11.42 -11.10
N PHE A 356 5.60 10.38 -11.52
CA PHE A 356 5.21 8.98 -11.37
C PHE A 356 6.34 8.13 -10.80
N ILE A 357 6.03 7.26 -9.82
CA ILE A 357 6.93 6.21 -9.36
C ILE A 357 6.35 4.84 -9.71
N PHE A 358 7.16 4.00 -10.36
CA PHE A 358 6.81 2.63 -10.70
C PHE A 358 7.50 1.66 -9.74
N VAL A 359 6.73 0.94 -8.93
CA VAL A 359 7.22 -0.08 -8.01
C VAL A 359 7.24 -1.44 -8.69
N THR A 360 8.35 -2.17 -8.56
CA THR A 360 8.58 -3.39 -9.34
C THR A 360 7.55 -4.49 -9.15
N GLY A 361 6.85 -4.66 -8.03
CA GLY A 361 5.58 -5.38 -8.12
C GLY A 361 5.01 -6.07 -6.90
N TRP A 362 3.79 -6.57 -7.13
CA TRP A 362 2.91 -7.29 -6.22
C TRP A 362 2.41 -8.60 -6.84
N ASN A 363 2.71 -9.73 -6.18
CA ASN A 363 2.23 -11.08 -6.47
C ASN A 363 2.84 -11.81 -7.67
N GLU A 364 4.14 -11.66 -7.91
CA GLU A 364 4.81 -12.45 -8.95
C GLU A 364 4.87 -13.93 -8.54
N TRP A 365 5.27 -14.17 -7.27
CA TRP A 365 5.44 -15.44 -6.56
C TRP A 365 6.30 -16.52 -7.20
N ILE A 366 6.20 -16.74 -8.50
CA ILE A 366 6.85 -17.82 -9.21
C ILE A 366 7.89 -17.32 -10.20
N ALA A 367 8.92 -18.12 -10.43
CA ALA A 367 9.85 -17.96 -11.53
C ALA A 367 10.04 -19.28 -12.28
N GLY A 368 10.40 -19.17 -13.56
CA GLY A 368 10.85 -20.31 -14.34
C GLY A 368 12.24 -20.76 -13.90
N ARG A 369 12.41 -22.07 -13.70
CA ARG A 369 13.69 -22.70 -13.40
C ARG A 369 14.34 -23.25 -14.67
N TRP A 370 15.50 -22.73 -15.05
CA TRP A 370 16.16 -23.07 -16.31
C TRP A 370 17.42 -23.91 -16.08
N GLU A 371 17.67 -24.86 -16.98
CA GLU A 371 18.93 -25.62 -16.98
C GLU A 371 20.13 -24.68 -17.09
N LYS A 372 20.03 -23.67 -17.96
CA LYS A 372 21.00 -22.58 -18.09
C LYS A 372 20.33 -21.30 -18.55
N TRP A 373 20.68 -20.17 -17.93
CA TRP A 373 20.26 -18.83 -18.35
C TRP A 373 21.35 -17.80 -18.01
N ILE A 374 21.72 -16.97 -18.98
CA ILE A 374 22.81 -15.96 -18.90
C ILE A 374 24.04 -16.49 -18.12
N ASP A 375 24.60 -17.59 -18.62
CA ASP A 375 25.78 -18.25 -18.07
C ASP A 375 25.68 -18.79 -16.63
N VAL A 376 24.47 -18.77 -16.03
CA VAL A 376 24.18 -19.44 -14.76
C VAL A 376 23.52 -20.78 -15.05
N ASP A 377 24.09 -21.85 -14.52
CA ASP A 377 23.48 -23.19 -14.52
C ASP A 377 22.46 -23.30 -13.37
N ASN A 378 21.38 -24.06 -13.55
CA ASN A 378 20.25 -24.11 -12.60
C ASN A 378 19.70 -22.72 -12.24
N ALA A 379 19.40 -21.92 -13.26
CA ALA A 379 19.12 -20.51 -13.09
C ALA A 379 17.65 -20.21 -12.77
N PHE A 380 17.45 -19.24 -11.88
CA PHE A 380 16.18 -18.58 -11.60
C PHE A 380 16.31 -17.08 -11.96
N PRO A 381 15.82 -16.65 -13.13
CA PRO A 381 16.02 -15.29 -13.61
C PRO A 381 15.35 -14.22 -12.76
N ASP A 382 14.13 -14.49 -12.29
CA ASP A 382 13.22 -13.46 -11.79
C ASP A 382 13.02 -13.45 -10.27
N GLN A 383 12.82 -14.63 -9.69
CA GLN A 383 12.49 -14.85 -8.28
C GLN A 383 13.21 -16.12 -7.81
N TYR A 384 13.84 -16.08 -6.64
CA TYR A 384 14.57 -17.24 -6.11
C TYR A 384 14.22 -17.56 -4.67
N ASN A 385 14.52 -16.68 -3.71
CA ASN A 385 14.25 -16.91 -2.29
C ASN A 385 13.91 -15.58 -1.59
N ASP A 386 13.83 -15.59 -0.26
CA ASP A 386 13.54 -14.38 0.52
C ASP A 386 14.46 -13.21 0.16
N GLU A 387 15.76 -13.42 -0.08
CA GLU A 387 16.73 -12.34 -0.35
C GLU A 387 16.67 -11.87 -1.81
N TYR A 388 16.54 -12.82 -2.74
CA TYR A 388 16.63 -12.60 -4.17
C TYR A 388 15.25 -12.79 -4.81
N SER A 389 14.32 -11.93 -4.42
CA SER A 389 12.95 -11.85 -4.93
C SER A 389 12.50 -10.39 -4.99
N ARG A 390 11.72 -10.05 -6.02
CA ARG A 390 11.22 -8.67 -6.25
C ARG A 390 9.80 -8.45 -5.75
N ASP A 391 9.15 -9.51 -5.25
CA ASP A 391 7.75 -9.49 -4.84
C ASP A 391 7.56 -8.82 -3.48
N ILE A 392 6.52 -8.00 -3.34
CA ILE A 392 6.22 -7.27 -2.12
C ILE A 392 4.99 -7.79 -1.38
N GLU A 393 4.22 -8.71 -1.96
CA GLU A 393 3.07 -9.29 -1.28
C GLU A 393 3.52 -9.98 0.03
N PRO A 394 2.77 -9.81 1.14
CA PRO A 394 3.10 -10.48 2.40
C PRO A 394 3.28 -11.99 2.26
N SER A 395 4.36 -12.50 2.85
CA SER A 395 4.67 -13.93 2.85
C SER A 395 4.22 -14.60 4.14
N ASN A 396 3.91 -15.89 4.09
CA ASN A 396 3.74 -16.72 5.29
C ASN A 396 5.09 -17.10 5.94
N GLY A 397 6.20 -16.69 5.31
CA GLY A 397 7.57 -16.96 5.75
C GLY A 397 8.16 -15.85 6.62
N PHE A 398 9.49 -15.78 6.60
CA PHE A 398 10.27 -14.88 7.46
C PHE A 398 9.99 -13.39 7.22
N LEU A 399 9.65 -13.01 5.97
CA LEU A 399 9.46 -11.60 5.58
C LEU A 399 8.15 -10.97 6.10
N LYS A 400 7.13 -11.78 6.40
CA LYS A 400 5.79 -11.32 6.85
C LYS A 400 5.27 -10.14 6.01
N ASP A 401 4.81 -9.06 6.66
CA ASP A 401 4.27 -7.83 6.06
C ASP A 401 5.24 -6.63 6.12
N HIS A 402 6.53 -6.85 6.42
CA HIS A 402 7.49 -5.76 6.59
C HIS A 402 7.65 -4.90 5.33
N TYR A 403 7.70 -5.53 4.16
CA TYR A 403 7.84 -4.81 2.90
C TYR A 403 6.56 -4.05 2.50
N TYR A 404 5.39 -4.57 2.87
CA TYR A 404 4.13 -3.88 2.66
C TYR A 404 4.10 -2.54 3.42
N TYR A 405 4.45 -2.52 4.71
CA TYR A 405 4.48 -1.26 5.46
C TYR A 405 5.63 -0.34 5.06
N GLN A 406 6.73 -0.87 4.55
CA GLN A 406 7.78 -0.05 3.93
C GLN A 406 7.28 0.65 2.67
N LEU A 407 6.51 -0.04 1.82
CA LEU A 407 5.84 0.55 0.66
C LEU A 407 4.86 1.64 1.11
N VAL A 408 3.95 1.34 2.04
CA VAL A 408 2.97 2.32 2.54
C VAL A 408 3.68 3.58 3.04
N ALA A 409 4.74 3.44 3.84
CA ALA A 409 5.49 4.56 4.38
C ALA A 409 6.10 5.45 3.28
N ASN A 410 6.69 4.85 2.25
CA ASN A 410 7.32 5.60 1.16
C ASN A 410 6.30 6.22 0.20
N VAL A 411 5.17 5.56 -0.06
CA VAL A 411 4.06 6.15 -0.82
C VAL A 411 3.52 7.39 -0.10
N ARG A 412 3.37 7.34 1.23
CA ARG A 412 2.99 8.51 2.03
C ARG A 412 4.00 9.64 1.93
N ARG A 413 5.31 9.35 1.98
CA ARG A 413 6.37 10.36 1.78
C ARG A 413 6.30 11.02 0.41
N PHE A 414 5.94 10.26 -0.62
CA PHE A 414 5.85 10.76 -1.98
C PHE A 414 4.57 11.57 -2.25
N LYS A 415 3.42 11.08 -1.77
CA LYS A 415 2.09 11.64 -2.06
C LYS A 415 1.55 12.58 -1.00
N GLY A 416 2.13 12.63 0.20
CA GLY A 416 1.53 13.28 1.36
C GLY A 416 0.28 12.55 1.85
N VAL A 417 -0.28 12.98 2.99
CA VAL A 417 -1.48 12.37 3.60
C VAL A 417 -2.45 13.44 4.14
N ASN A 418 -3.68 13.04 4.47
CA ASN A 418 -4.63 13.91 5.17
C ASN A 418 -4.28 14.02 6.66
N ASP A 419 -4.68 15.13 7.28
CA ASP A 419 -4.54 15.31 8.72
C ASP A 419 -5.49 14.39 9.50
N THR A 420 -5.10 14.01 10.71
CA THR A 420 -6.03 13.41 11.66
C THR A 420 -6.89 14.50 12.30
N ALA A 421 -8.21 14.34 12.25
CA ALA A 421 -9.12 15.28 12.88
C ALA A 421 -8.99 15.30 14.41
N ILE A 422 -9.07 16.50 15.00
CA ILE A 422 -9.09 16.67 16.46
C ILE A 422 -10.54 16.76 16.94
N HIS A 423 -10.88 15.92 17.91
CA HIS A 423 -12.20 15.80 18.50
C HIS A 423 -12.18 16.22 19.97
N GLY A 424 -12.04 17.52 20.24
CA GLY A 424 -11.91 18.05 21.61
C GLY A 424 -13.22 18.30 22.38
N GLU A 425 -14.38 18.04 21.76
CA GLU A 425 -15.69 18.24 22.40
C GLU A 425 -16.06 17.00 23.23
N MET A 426 -16.26 17.19 24.54
CA MET A 426 -16.73 16.13 25.43
C MET A 426 -18.21 15.83 25.19
N LYS A 427 -18.57 14.55 25.29
CA LYS A 427 -19.93 14.06 25.20
C LYS A 427 -20.10 12.75 25.98
N THR A 428 -21.03 12.77 26.94
CA THR A 428 -21.48 11.58 27.65
C THR A 428 -22.47 10.79 26.79
N ILE A 429 -22.28 9.48 26.74
CA ILE A 429 -23.16 8.52 26.06
C ILE A 429 -23.80 7.63 27.13
N ASP A 430 -25.12 7.51 27.11
CA ASP A 430 -25.82 6.43 27.82
C ASP A 430 -25.86 5.22 26.90
N ILE A 431 -24.93 4.27 27.08
CA ILE A 431 -24.84 3.11 26.19
C ILE A 431 -26.10 2.23 26.21
N HIS A 432 -26.97 2.33 27.22
CA HIS A 432 -28.26 1.62 27.25
C HIS A 432 -29.40 2.44 26.61
N GLY A 433 -29.21 3.75 26.45
CA GLY A 433 -30.11 4.70 25.79
C GLY A 433 -30.11 4.60 24.26
N ASP A 434 -30.94 5.40 23.59
CA ASP A 434 -31.17 5.31 22.13
C ASP A 434 -29.89 5.53 21.29
N ILE A 435 -29.72 4.79 20.18
CA ILE A 435 -28.52 4.90 19.32
C ILE A 435 -28.39 6.29 18.69
N SER A 436 -29.50 7.02 18.50
CA SER A 436 -29.50 8.34 17.87
C SER A 436 -28.63 9.38 18.58
N GLN A 437 -28.24 9.15 19.84
CA GLN A 437 -27.25 9.97 20.55
C GLN A 437 -25.87 10.01 19.85
N TRP A 438 -25.57 9.03 18.99
CA TRP A 438 -24.33 8.98 18.21
C TRP A 438 -24.38 9.77 16.90
N ASN A 439 -25.55 10.31 16.52
CA ASN A 439 -25.74 10.96 15.22
C ASN A 439 -24.89 12.24 15.04
N ASP A 440 -24.66 12.99 16.11
CA ASP A 440 -23.86 14.21 16.16
C ASP A 440 -22.43 13.99 16.69
N VAL A 441 -22.01 12.74 16.91
CA VAL A 441 -20.60 12.41 17.23
C VAL A 441 -19.76 12.51 15.96
N LYS A 442 -18.78 13.43 15.97
CA LYS A 442 -17.93 13.75 14.80
C LYS A 442 -16.76 12.78 14.59
N ALA A 443 -16.31 12.09 15.64
CA ALA A 443 -15.25 11.09 15.53
C ALA A 443 -15.84 9.80 14.96
N GLU A 444 -16.03 9.78 13.64
CA GLU A 444 -16.57 8.68 12.87
C GLU A 444 -15.48 8.11 11.96
N TYR A 445 -15.31 6.79 12.00
CA TYR A 445 -14.30 6.05 11.27
C TYR A 445 -15.03 5.03 10.40
N VAL A 446 -14.93 5.18 9.09
CA VAL A 446 -15.60 4.30 8.12
C VAL A 446 -14.64 3.23 7.66
N HIS A 447 -15.15 2.01 7.53
CA HIS A 447 -14.45 0.87 6.97
C HIS A 447 -15.24 0.30 5.79
N TYR A 448 -14.58 -0.52 4.97
CA TYR A 448 -15.18 -1.12 3.79
C TYR A 448 -16.32 -2.06 4.16
N THR A 449 -17.34 -2.16 3.29
CA THR A 449 -18.35 -3.21 3.39
C THR A 449 -17.94 -4.42 2.55
N GLY A 450 -18.53 -5.60 2.77
CA GLY A 450 -18.38 -6.77 1.89
C GLY A 450 -17.01 -7.47 2.00
N ASN A 451 -16.27 -7.19 3.07
CA ASN A 451 -14.91 -7.70 3.30
C ASN A 451 -14.89 -9.02 4.10
N THR A 452 -16.06 -9.62 4.32
CA THR A 452 -16.28 -10.91 5.00
C THR A 452 -16.68 -12.08 4.06
N PRO A 453 -16.15 -12.22 2.83
CA PRO A 453 -16.56 -13.32 1.95
C PRO A 453 -16.02 -14.66 2.45
N LYS A 454 -16.86 -15.70 2.43
CA LYS A 454 -16.40 -17.08 2.60
C LYS A 454 -15.40 -17.43 1.50
N ARG A 455 -14.28 -18.08 1.87
CA ARG A 455 -13.32 -18.61 0.90
C ARG A 455 -13.70 -20.05 0.55
N SER A 456 -13.80 -20.35 -0.74
CA SER A 456 -13.87 -21.73 -1.24
C SER A 456 -13.33 -21.76 -2.66
N HIS A 457 -12.01 -21.91 -2.80
CA HIS A 457 -11.35 -21.82 -4.09
C HIS A 457 -10.23 -22.85 -4.23
N LYS A 458 -9.94 -23.24 -5.47
CA LYS A 458 -8.78 -24.08 -5.78
C LYS A 458 -7.51 -23.22 -5.80
N GLY A 459 -6.45 -23.72 -5.18
CA GLY A 459 -5.11 -23.16 -5.34
C GLY A 459 -4.37 -23.88 -6.47
N TYR A 460 -3.05 -23.90 -6.36
CA TYR A 460 -2.19 -24.68 -7.24
C TYR A 460 -2.34 -26.18 -7.00
N GLY A 461 -2.27 -26.95 -8.10
CA GLY A 461 -2.31 -28.40 -8.10
C GLY A 461 -3.55 -28.94 -7.43
N ARG A 462 -3.36 -29.76 -6.39
CA ARG A 462 -4.47 -30.35 -5.61
C ARG A 462 -4.93 -29.48 -4.45
N THR A 463 -4.36 -28.30 -4.27
CA THR A 463 -4.65 -27.44 -3.12
C THR A 463 -6.07 -26.88 -3.21
N LYS A 464 -6.78 -26.87 -2.08
CA LYS A 464 -8.09 -26.24 -1.94
C LYS A 464 -8.12 -25.45 -0.65
N TYR A 465 -8.49 -24.18 -0.75
CA TYR A 465 -8.64 -23.29 0.39
C TYR A 465 -10.11 -23.12 0.74
N THR A 466 -10.43 -23.31 2.01
CA THR A 466 -11.77 -23.06 2.56
C THR A 466 -11.66 -22.27 3.85
N SER A 467 -12.47 -21.22 3.98
CA SER A 467 -12.61 -20.45 5.21
C SER A 467 -14.04 -19.94 5.32
N ASP A 468 -14.66 -20.16 6.47
CA ASP A 468 -15.97 -19.64 6.85
C ASP A 468 -15.93 -18.84 8.16
N THR A 469 -14.72 -18.38 8.53
CA THR A 469 -14.47 -17.58 9.74
C THR A 469 -14.97 -16.15 9.61
N MET A 470 -15.19 -15.68 8.39
CA MET A 470 -15.65 -14.33 8.09
C MET A 470 -17.07 -14.09 8.60
N ARG A 471 -17.23 -13.15 9.54
CA ARG A 471 -18.52 -12.72 10.13
C ARG A 471 -18.35 -11.32 10.73
N ASN A 472 -19.47 -10.69 11.12
CA ASN A 472 -19.49 -9.35 11.72
C ASN A 472 -18.74 -8.33 10.84
N ASP A 473 -19.18 -8.14 9.60
CA ASP A 473 -18.61 -7.15 8.64
C ASP A 473 -18.69 -5.74 9.23
N ILE A 474 -17.60 -5.24 9.79
CA ILE A 474 -17.47 -3.96 10.50
C ILE A 474 -17.36 -2.85 9.46
N VAL A 475 -18.30 -1.91 9.52
CA VAL A 475 -18.40 -0.83 8.53
C VAL A 475 -18.17 0.55 9.13
N LYS A 476 -18.31 0.68 10.44
CA LYS A 476 -18.22 1.99 11.10
C LYS A 476 -17.85 1.85 12.57
N ALA A 477 -16.95 2.71 13.03
CA ALA A 477 -16.70 2.95 14.45
C ALA A 477 -16.92 4.43 14.80
N LYS A 478 -17.30 4.70 16.05
CA LYS A 478 -17.30 6.06 16.61
C LYS A 478 -16.71 6.08 18.00
N VAL A 479 -16.16 7.24 18.36
CA VAL A 479 -15.59 7.47 19.69
C VAL A 479 -16.16 8.76 20.28
N ALA A 480 -16.58 8.70 21.53
CA ALA A 480 -16.92 9.87 22.34
C ALA A 480 -16.20 9.75 23.69
N TYR A 481 -16.10 10.84 24.45
CA TYR A 481 -15.51 10.79 25.78
C TYR A 481 -16.08 11.88 26.67
N ASP A 482 -16.05 11.67 27.98
CA ASP A 482 -16.35 12.68 28.98
C ASP A 482 -15.27 12.71 30.07
N GLU A 483 -15.55 13.34 31.21
CA GLU A 483 -14.60 13.41 32.34
C GLU A 483 -14.21 12.04 32.91
N LYS A 484 -15.04 11.00 32.73
CA LYS A 484 -14.89 9.70 33.40
C LYS A 484 -14.69 8.54 32.43
N HIS A 485 -15.26 8.61 31.23
CA HIS A 485 -15.27 7.48 30.30
C HIS A 485 -14.83 7.87 28.89
N VAL A 486 -14.30 6.87 28.19
CA VAL A 486 -14.26 6.83 26.72
C VAL A 486 -15.35 5.86 26.28
N TYR A 487 -16.17 6.29 25.34
CA TYR A 487 -17.26 5.52 24.77
C TYR A 487 -16.90 5.07 23.37
N PHE A 488 -17.11 3.80 23.08
CA PHE A 488 -16.93 3.25 21.74
C PHE A 488 -18.26 2.78 21.18
N TYR A 489 -18.42 2.97 19.88
CA TYR A 489 -19.48 2.44 19.05
C TYR A 489 -18.82 1.68 17.91
N VAL A 490 -19.31 0.48 17.61
CA VAL A 490 -18.95 -0.25 16.39
C VAL A 490 -20.22 -0.83 15.78
N GLU A 491 -20.34 -0.71 14.46
CA GLU A 491 -21.49 -1.11 13.66
C GLU A 491 -21.04 -2.08 12.58
N THR A 492 -21.83 -3.14 12.42
CA THR A 492 -21.66 -4.15 11.38
C THR A 492 -22.77 -4.05 10.32
N VAL A 493 -22.57 -4.64 9.13
CA VAL A 493 -23.61 -4.72 8.09
C VAL A 493 -24.86 -5.43 8.63
N ASP A 494 -24.66 -6.63 9.15
CA ASP A 494 -25.72 -7.48 9.70
C ASP A 494 -25.77 -7.39 11.23
N ALA A 495 -26.81 -7.94 11.84
CA ALA A 495 -26.88 -8.07 13.30
C ALA A 495 -25.68 -8.84 13.85
N LEU A 496 -25.15 -8.38 15.00
CA LEU A 496 -23.97 -8.97 15.62
C LEU A 496 -24.23 -10.44 16.00
N THR A 497 -23.21 -11.28 15.81
CA THR A 497 -23.25 -12.68 16.26
C THR A 497 -23.22 -12.77 17.79
N SER A 498 -23.35 -14.00 18.32
CA SER A 498 -23.43 -14.22 19.76
C SER A 498 -22.16 -13.77 20.50
N PRO A 499 -22.28 -13.04 21.63
CA PRO A 499 -21.14 -12.65 22.46
C PRO A 499 -20.48 -13.81 23.20
N SER A 500 -21.12 -14.99 23.22
CA SER A 500 -20.54 -16.22 23.78
C SER A 500 -19.48 -16.85 22.88
N ASP A 501 -19.41 -16.44 21.62
CA ASP A 501 -18.47 -17.02 20.67
C ASP A 501 -17.05 -16.56 21.01
N ASN A 502 -16.06 -17.42 20.73
CA ASN A 502 -14.66 -17.06 20.95
C ASN A 502 -14.27 -15.90 20.01
N ALA A 503 -13.31 -15.09 20.47
CA ALA A 503 -12.77 -13.96 19.73
C ALA A 503 -13.84 -12.98 19.21
N TRP A 504 -14.95 -12.83 19.93
CA TRP A 504 -16.03 -11.95 19.54
C TRP A 504 -15.72 -10.47 19.81
N MET A 505 -15.77 -9.65 18.75
CA MET A 505 -15.68 -8.19 18.79
C MET A 505 -14.63 -7.66 19.79
N ARG A 506 -13.36 -7.95 19.49
CA ARG A 506 -12.19 -7.48 20.24
C ARG A 506 -11.87 -6.03 19.87
N LEU A 507 -11.67 -5.19 20.89
CA LEU A 507 -11.16 -3.83 20.72
C LEU A 507 -9.73 -3.79 21.24
N PHE A 508 -8.78 -3.45 20.38
CA PHE A 508 -7.39 -3.22 20.76
C PHE A 508 -7.12 -1.72 20.86
N LEU A 509 -6.38 -1.31 21.89
CA LEU A 509 -5.99 0.08 22.12
C LEU A 509 -4.46 0.19 22.24
N ASP A 510 -3.91 1.11 21.48
CA ASP A 510 -2.55 1.63 21.57
C ASP A 510 -2.63 3.01 22.21
N VAL A 511 -2.11 3.15 23.42
CA VAL A 511 -2.15 4.38 24.22
C VAL A 511 -0.87 5.21 24.11
N ASP A 512 0.01 4.88 23.15
CA ASP A 512 1.22 5.61 22.78
C ASP A 512 2.14 5.83 24.00
N SER A 513 2.36 4.77 24.79
CA SER A 513 3.12 4.80 26.04
C SER A 513 4.41 3.98 25.95
N ASP A 514 5.56 4.67 25.80
CA ASP A 514 6.89 4.04 25.74
C ASP A 514 7.25 3.20 26.98
N ASP A 515 6.67 3.50 28.15
CA ASP A 515 6.95 2.80 29.41
C ASP A 515 6.11 1.52 29.63
N MET A 516 5.15 1.24 28.76
CA MET A 516 4.25 0.09 28.90
C MET A 516 4.69 -1.08 28.02
N LEU A 517 4.37 -2.28 28.50
CA LEU A 517 4.50 -3.50 27.72
C LEU A 517 3.27 -3.64 26.82
N ASP A 518 3.49 -4.15 25.61
CA ASP A 518 2.48 -4.25 24.56
C ASP A 518 2.56 -5.61 23.85
N TRP A 519 1.49 -5.93 23.14
CA TRP A 519 1.51 -6.91 22.06
C TRP A 519 1.35 -6.20 20.74
N GLU A 520 2.40 -6.21 19.91
CA GLU A 520 2.36 -5.66 18.54
C GLU A 520 1.88 -4.19 18.49
N GLY A 521 2.26 -3.40 19.50
CA GLY A 521 1.88 -2.00 19.66
C GLY A 521 0.63 -1.74 20.50
N PHE A 522 -0.09 -2.78 20.97
CA PHE A 522 -1.31 -2.61 21.76
C PHE A 522 -1.09 -2.92 23.24
N GLU A 523 -1.31 -1.92 24.11
CA GLU A 523 -1.21 -2.11 25.57
C GLU A 523 -2.49 -2.68 26.18
N TYR A 524 -3.65 -2.50 25.54
CA TYR A 524 -4.94 -2.96 26.08
C TYR A 524 -5.78 -3.70 25.04
N VAL A 525 -6.57 -4.66 25.54
CA VAL A 525 -7.58 -5.37 24.74
C VAL A 525 -8.87 -5.52 25.55
N VAL A 526 -10.01 -5.35 24.87
CA VAL A 526 -11.33 -5.70 25.38
C VAL A 526 -11.83 -6.94 24.65
N ASN A 527 -12.52 -7.84 25.36
CA ASN A 527 -13.16 -9.05 24.83
C ASN A 527 -12.20 -10.10 24.24
N ARG A 528 -10.90 -10.10 24.59
CA ARG A 528 -10.06 -11.26 24.31
C ARG A 528 -10.56 -12.48 25.10
N LEU A 529 -10.92 -12.28 26.37
CA LEU A 529 -11.83 -13.14 27.12
C LEU A 529 -13.29 -12.78 26.80
N SER A 530 -14.12 -13.78 26.49
CA SER A 530 -15.52 -13.55 26.14
C SER A 530 -16.27 -12.79 27.25
N PRO A 531 -17.11 -11.80 26.89
CA PRO A 531 -17.89 -11.05 27.85
C PRO A 531 -18.90 -11.93 28.60
N SER A 532 -19.24 -11.51 29.82
CA SER A 532 -20.44 -12.01 30.54
C SER A 532 -21.69 -11.31 30.00
N GLU A 533 -22.90 -11.75 30.39
CA GLU A 533 -24.17 -11.12 29.93
C GLU A 533 -24.25 -9.60 30.10
N LYS A 534 -23.51 -9.00 31.04
CA LYS A 534 -23.60 -7.57 31.37
C LYS A 534 -22.29 -6.81 31.30
N LYS A 535 -21.15 -7.50 31.25
CA LYS A 535 -19.82 -6.89 31.35
C LYS A 535 -18.85 -7.51 30.37
N ALA A 536 -18.16 -6.65 29.63
CA ALA A 536 -16.97 -6.95 28.86
C ALA A 536 -15.74 -7.00 29.78
N VAL A 537 -14.68 -7.64 29.33
CA VAL A 537 -13.44 -7.77 30.10
C VAL A 537 -12.36 -6.91 29.46
N LEU A 538 -11.79 -5.99 30.23
CA LEU A 538 -10.61 -5.21 29.85
C LEU A 538 -9.36 -5.88 30.40
N GLU A 539 -8.38 -6.10 29.54
CA GLU A 539 -7.08 -6.66 29.88
C GLU A 539 -5.96 -5.71 29.43
N ARG A 540 -4.83 -5.79 30.13
CA ARG A 540 -3.58 -5.07 29.82
C ARG A 540 -2.50 -6.07 29.42
N SER A 541 -1.69 -5.72 28.45
CA SER A 541 -0.57 -6.53 27.99
C SER A 541 0.56 -6.58 29.03
N LEU A 542 1.15 -7.75 29.16
CA LEU A 542 2.37 -8.01 29.91
C LEU A 542 3.56 -8.28 28.97
N GLY A 543 3.43 -7.93 27.70
CA GLY A 543 4.42 -8.18 26.65
C GLY A 543 4.14 -9.48 25.89
N GLY A 544 4.18 -9.43 24.56
CA GLY A 544 3.77 -10.55 23.71
C GLY A 544 2.29 -10.91 23.91
N TRP A 545 1.84 -12.10 23.49
CA TRP A 545 0.44 -12.53 23.70
C TRP A 545 0.17 -12.99 25.14
N ASN A 546 0.42 -12.11 26.11
CA ASN A 546 0.23 -12.35 27.53
C ASN A 546 -0.51 -11.18 28.15
N TRP A 547 -1.62 -11.46 28.81
CA TRP A 547 -2.60 -10.45 29.21
C TRP A 547 -3.07 -10.68 30.64
N GLU A 548 -3.28 -9.59 31.38
CA GLU A 548 -3.90 -9.63 32.71
C GLU A 548 -5.18 -8.80 32.77
N LYS A 549 -6.17 -9.27 33.53
CA LYS A 549 -7.43 -8.55 33.71
C LYS A 549 -7.22 -7.28 34.52
N VAL A 550 -7.63 -6.14 33.95
CA VAL A 550 -7.66 -4.83 34.61
C VAL A 550 -9.00 -4.62 35.31
N GLY A 551 -10.09 -4.97 34.65
CA GLY A 551 -11.43 -4.71 35.18
C GLY A 551 -12.56 -5.14 34.24
N ASP A 552 -13.78 -4.91 34.71
CA ASP A 552 -15.01 -5.14 33.96
C ASP A 552 -15.50 -3.82 33.34
N VAL A 553 -15.90 -3.87 32.07
CA VAL A 553 -16.36 -2.74 31.26
C VAL A 553 -17.83 -2.90 30.92
N GLU A 554 -18.60 -1.81 30.98
CA GLU A 554 -20.01 -1.86 30.58
C GLU A 554 -20.15 -1.90 29.07
N TYR A 555 -21.06 -2.73 28.59
CA TYR A 555 -21.39 -2.80 27.17
C TYR A 555 -22.89 -2.98 26.95
N SER A 556 -23.32 -2.68 25.73
CA SER A 556 -24.65 -3.04 25.25
C SER A 556 -24.59 -3.46 23.78
N VAL A 557 -25.55 -4.28 23.39
CA VAL A 557 -25.76 -4.68 21.99
C VAL A 557 -27.16 -4.27 21.56
N LYS A 558 -27.26 -3.64 20.39
CA LYS A 558 -28.51 -3.21 19.78
C LYS A 558 -28.51 -3.55 18.30
N GLY A 559 -28.96 -4.76 17.97
CA GLY A 559 -28.95 -5.27 16.60
C GLY A 559 -27.53 -5.45 16.08
N ASN A 560 -27.13 -4.59 15.14
CA ASN A 560 -25.81 -4.57 14.51
C ASN A 560 -24.81 -3.61 15.19
N VAL A 561 -25.16 -3.05 16.36
CA VAL A 561 -24.32 -2.09 17.08
C VAL A 561 -23.87 -2.65 18.42
N LEU A 562 -22.56 -2.58 18.69
CA LEU A 562 -21.94 -2.76 20.00
C LEU A 562 -21.49 -1.40 20.54
N GLN A 563 -21.84 -1.12 21.80
CA GLN A 563 -21.41 0.08 22.52
C GLN A 563 -20.63 -0.31 23.77
N LEU A 564 -19.52 0.38 24.06
CA LEU A 564 -18.70 0.20 25.26
C LEU A 564 -18.55 1.52 26.02
N ALA A 565 -18.43 1.46 27.35
CA ALA A 565 -18.07 2.58 28.22
C ALA A 565 -16.86 2.23 29.08
N LEU A 566 -15.66 2.66 28.66
CA LEU A 566 -14.39 2.36 29.32
C LEU A 566 -14.04 3.47 30.32
N PRO A 567 -13.84 3.16 31.61
CA PRO A 567 -13.34 4.15 32.57
C PRO A 567 -11.94 4.64 32.19
N ARG A 568 -11.76 5.97 32.11
CA ARG A 568 -10.50 6.61 31.68
C ARG A 568 -9.32 6.25 32.57
N ASN A 569 -9.55 6.08 33.86
CA ASN A 569 -8.51 5.69 34.83
C ASN A 569 -7.98 4.26 34.63
N MET A 570 -8.75 3.36 33.99
CA MET A 570 -8.29 2.00 33.70
C MET A 570 -7.31 1.94 32.52
N ILE A 571 -7.39 2.92 31.61
CA ILE A 571 -6.61 2.99 30.37
C ILE A 571 -5.62 4.17 30.36
N GLY A 572 -5.34 4.77 31.52
CA GLY A 572 -4.35 5.85 31.65
C GLY A 572 -4.73 7.19 30.99
N MET A 573 -6.00 7.40 30.63
CA MET A 573 -6.47 8.56 29.86
C MET A 573 -7.03 9.69 30.73
N GLU A 574 -6.48 9.95 31.91
CA GLU A 574 -7.02 10.96 32.86
C GLU A 574 -6.79 12.41 32.43
N LYS A 575 -5.80 12.67 31.58
CA LYS A 575 -5.47 14.02 31.07
C LYS A 575 -6.07 14.25 29.69
N ALA A 576 -5.27 14.10 28.64
CA ALA A 576 -5.72 14.07 27.26
C ALA A 576 -6.21 12.66 26.88
N VAL A 577 -7.16 12.59 25.97
CA VAL A 577 -7.69 11.34 25.41
C VAL A 577 -7.16 11.21 24.00
N ASN A 578 -6.03 10.53 23.85
CA ASN A 578 -5.30 10.39 22.60
C ASN A 578 -4.83 8.94 22.50
N PHE A 579 -5.25 8.19 21.49
CA PHE A 579 -4.90 6.78 21.33
C PHE A 579 -5.14 6.32 19.89
N ASN A 580 -4.55 5.20 19.53
CA ASN A 580 -4.91 4.46 18.31
C ASN A 580 -5.74 3.24 18.72
N PHE A 581 -6.67 2.83 17.85
CA PHE A 581 -7.52 1.69 18.16
C PHE A 581 -7.93 0.94 16.91
N LYS A 582 -8.30 -0.33 17.11
CA LYS A 582 -8.93 -1.11 16.06
C LYS A 582 -9.86 -2.18 16.58
N TRP A 583 -10.78 -2.59 15.73
CA TRP A 583 -11.71 -3.67 15.99
C TRP A 583 -11.31 -4.92 15.21
N VAL A 584 -11.43 -6.08 15.86
CA VAL A 584 -11.17 -7.37 15.25
C VAL A 584 -12.19 -8.39 15.75
N ASP A 585 -12.76 -9.18 14.84
CA ASP A 585 -13.67 -10.28 15.17
C ASP A 585 -13.13 -11.61 14.63
N ASN A 586 -13.35 -12.68 15.38
CA ASN A 586 -13.15 -14.08 14.98
C ASN A 586 -11.76 -14.43 14.42
N THR A 587 -10.70 -13.90 15.04
CA THR A 587 -9.33 -14.41 14.85
C THR A 587 -9.24 -15.87 15.29
N GLN A 588 -8.52 -16.70 14.53
CA GLN A 588 -8.31 -18.12 14.79
C GLN A 588 -6.95 -18.42 15.43
N GLU A 589 -5.94 -17.57 15.20
CA GLU A 589 -4.57 -17.76 15.70
C GLU A 589 -4.21 -16.69 16.72
N ASP A 590 -4.52 -16.97 17.99
CA ASP A 590 -4.22 -16.10 19.12
C ASP A 590 -2.70 -15.79 19.20
N GLY A 591 -2.35 -14.50 19.15
CA GLY A 591 -0.96 -14.03 19.26
C GLY A 591 -0.22 -13.85 17.93
N ASP A 592 -0.79 -14.26 16.80
CA ASP A 592 -0.25 -13.96 15.47
C ASP A 592 -1.00 -12.79 14.84
N ILE A 593 -0.33 -11.63 14.74
CA ILE A 593 -0.93 -10.45 14.08
C ILE A 593 -1.20 -10.66 12.59
N MET A 594 -0.55 -11.63 11.94
CA MET A 594 -0.83 -11.95 10.55
C MET A 594 -2.24 -12.53 10.36
N ASP A 595 -2.89 -13.00 11.42
CA ASP A 595 -4.27 -13.46 11.38
C ASP A 595 -5.27 -12.33 11.11
N PHE A 596 -4.89 -11.07 11.38
CA PHE A 596 -5.69 -9.87 11.05
C PHE A 596 -5.89 -9.67 9.53
N TYR A 597 -5.18 -10.42 8.69
CA TYR A 597 -5.40 -10.45 7.24
C TYR A 597 -6.24 -11.65 6.78
N LYS A 598 -6.24 -12.74 7.55
CA LYS A 598 -6.67 -14.08 7.13
C LYS A 598 -8.07 -14.45 7.63
N SER A 599 -8.37 -14.10 8.87
CA SER A 599 -9.52 -14.65 9.59
C SER A 599 -10.44 -13.58 10.13
N GLY A 600 -11.75 -13.86 10.07
CA GLY A 600 -12.75 -12.94 10.57
C GLY A 600 -12.61 -11.55 9.97
N ASP A 601 -13.09 -10.53 10.67
CA ASP A 601 -12.97 -9.15 10.19
C ASP A 601 -12.01 -8.33 11.03
N SER A 602 -11.30 -7.40 10.39
CA SER A 602 -10.36 -6.49 11.02
C SER A 602 -10.55 -5.10 10.43
N ALA A 603 -10.89 -4.13 11.29
CA ALA A 603 -11.18 -2.77 10.90
C ALA A 603 -10.29 -1.78 11.68
N PRO A 604 -9.23 -1.23 11.04
CA PRO A 604 -8.74 -1.54 9.69
C PRO A 604 -8.00 -2.89 9.54
N ILE A 605 -7.78 -3.35 8.30
CA ILE A 605 -7.07 -4.60 8.01
C ILE A 605 -5.59 -4.58 8.45
N GLY A 606 -5.04 -5.73 8.83
CA GLY A 606 -3.61 -5.87 9.11
C GLY A 606 -3.16 -5.11 10.35
N ARG A 607 -2.02 -4.42 10.31
CA ARG A 607 -1.50 -3.62 11.44
C ARG A 607 -2.08 -2.20 11.50
N PHE A 608 -2.92 -1.81 10.54
CA PHE A 608 -3.52 -0.48 10.55
C PHE A 608 -4.47 -0.29 11.74
N SER A 609 -4.51 0.93 12.24
CA SER A 609 -5.37 1.38 13.33
C SER A 609 -5.95 2.76 13.03
N PHE A 610 -7.16 3.00 13.53
CA PHE A 610 -7.76 4.33 13.57
C PHE A 610 -7.07 5.18 14.64
N VAL A 611 -7.04 6.50 14.44
CA VAL A 611 -6.39 7.45 15.35
C VAL A 611 -7.45 8.36 15.96
N PHE A 612 -7.58 8.36 17.29
CA PHE A 612 -8.43 9.31 18.02
C PHE A 612 -7.56 10.31 18.76
N ARG A 613 -7.82 11.61 18.53
CA ARG A 613 -7.15 12.70 19.26
C ARG A 613 -8.17 13.69 19.79
N SER A 614 -8.11 14.01 21.08
CA SER A 614 -8.87 15.11 21.71
C SER A 614 -8.09 16.42 21.78
N THR A 615 -6.78 16.35 21.56
CA THR A 615 -5.86 17.48 21.56
C THR A 615 -4.87 17.33 20.39
N PRO A 616 -4.32 18.44 19.86
CA PRO A 616 -3.21 18.36 18.90
C PRO A 616 -2.03 17.58 19.49
N LEU A 617 -1.23 16.94 18.62
CA LEU A 617 0.08 16.42 19.01
C LEU A 617 0.93 17.56 19.61
N ASP A 618 1.53 17.31 20.77
CA ASP A 618 2.35 18.31 21.43
C ASP A 618 3.61 18.55 20.58
N SER A 619 3.59 19.62 19.78
CA SER A 619 4.68 19.99 18.86
C SER A 619 6.01 20.36 19.54
N SER A 620 6.15 20.09 20.84
CA SER A 620 7.33 20.39 21.66
C SER A 620 8.45 19.35 21.58
N VAL A 621 8.32 18.31 20.76
CA VAL A 621 9.42 17.38 20.49
C VAL A 621 9.92 17.59 19.05
N GLU A 622 11.05 18.30 18.97
CA GLU A 622 12.02 18.34 17.87
C GLU A 622 11.51 18.60 16.44
N ARG A 623 11.17 19.87 16.17
CA ARG A 623 11.65 20.47 14.92
C ARG A 623 13.19 20.64 15.01
N GLN A 624 13.94 19.55 14.85
CA GLN A 624 15.31 19.64 14.33
C GLN A 624 15.26 19.93 12.82
N GLY A 625 14.57 21.02 12.44
CA GLY A 625 14.90 21.68 11.19
C GLY A 625 16.31 22.23 11.35
N LEU A 626 17.17 21.99 10.35
CA LEU A 626 18.50 22.59 10.25
C LEU A 626 18.46 24.06 10.70
N THR A 627 18.83 24.30 11.96
CA THR A 627 19.11 25.65 12.43
C THR A 627 20.47 25.97 11.86
N LEU A 628 20.45 26.59 10.69
CA LEU A 628 21.59 27.28 10.12
C LEU A 628 22.28 28.04 11.27
N PRO A 629 23.55 27.73 11.59
CA PRO A 629 24.20 28.26 12.79
C PRO A 629 24.09 29.79 12.82
N TRP A 630 23.92 30.41 13.99
CA TRP A 630 23.68 31.86 14.11
C TRP A 630 24.68 32.74 13.31
N TYR A 631 25.90 32.24 13.07
CA TYR A 631 26.91 32.92 12.26
C TYR A 631 26.58 32.99 10.75
N THR A 632 25.70 32.12 10.25
CA THR A 632 25.18 32.18 8.87
C THR A 632 24.14 33.28 8.69
N TYR A 633 23.33 33.55 9.72
CA TYR A 633 22.50 34.76 9.76
C TYR A 633 23.36 36.03 9.82
N LEU A 634 24.45 35.98 10.60
CA LEU A 634 25.41 37.08 10.64
C LEU A 634 26.10 37.30 9.28
N SER A 635 26.48 36.23 8.56
CA SER A 635 27.12 36.34 7.25
C SER A 635 26.15 36.83 6.17
N MET A 636 24.88 36.43 6.21
CA MET A 636 23.84 36.97 5.33
C MET A 636 23.58 38.46 5.61
N ILE A 637 23.53 38.88 6.88
CA ILE A 637 23.37 40.30 7.25
C ILE A 637 24.58 41.11 6.78
N VAL A 638 25.80 40.59 6.96
CA VAL A 638 27.03 41.25 6.46
C VAL A 638 27.05 41.33 4.94
N ALA A 639 26.59 40.29 4.23
CA ALA A 639 26.47 40.29 2.77
C ALA A 639 25.47 41.34 2.28
N VAL A 640 24.29 41.43 2.91
CA VAL A 640 23.27 42.43 2.59
C VAL A 640 23.77 43.85 2.88
N ILE A 641 24.42 44.08 4.02
CA ILE A 641 25.03 45.39 4.35
C ILE A 641 26.12 45.74 3.33
N SER A 642 26.94 44.77 2.91
CA SER A 642 28.00 44.98 1.92
C SER A 642 27.43 45.35 0.53
N VAL A 643 26.35 44.70 0.11
CA VAL A 643 25.63 45.03 -1.12
C VAL A 643 24.98 46.41 -1.03
N LEU A 644 24.34 46.74 0.09
CA LEU A 644 23.73 48.06 0.31
C LEU A 644 24.78 49.17 0.35
N MET A 645 25.96 48.93 0.95
CA MET A 645 27.08 49.88 0.90
C MET A 645 27.66 50.02 -0.50
N ALA A 646 27.77 48.94 -1.27
CA ALA A 646 28.24 49.01 -2.66
C ALA A 646 27.27 49.78 -3.57
N VAL A 647 25.96 49.58 -3.39
CA VAL A 647 24.90 50.33 -4.09
C VAL A 647 24.89 51.79 -3.64
N GLY A 648 24.97 52.07 -2.34
CA GLY A 648 25.06 53.43 -1.80
C GLY A 648 26.30 54.18 -2.30
N PHE A 649 27.45 53.52 -2.36
CA PHE A 649 28.69 54.10 -2.89
C PHE A 649 28.59 54.37 -4.39
N ARG A 650 28.02 53.46 -5.19
CA ARG A 650 27.74 53.71 -6.61
C ARG A 650 26.81 54.91 -6.81
N LEU A 651 25.73 55.00 -6.04
CA LEU A 651 24.80 56.14 -6.11
C LEU A 651 25.46 57.45 -5.69
N PHE A 652 26.33 57.43 -4.69
CA PHE A 652 27.11 58.59 -4.27
C PHE A 652 28.09 59.06 -5.35
N VAL A 653 28.82 58.14 -5.99
CA VAL A 653 29.75 58.44 -7.09
C VAL A 653 29.02 58.99 -8.32
N VAL A 654 27.85 58.42 -8.67
CA VAL A 654 27.00 58.92 -9.77
C VAL A 654 26.49 60.33 -9.46
N LYS A 655 26.04 60.58 -8.22
CA LYS A 655 25.56 61.91 -7.80
C LYS A 655 26.69 62.96 -7.78
N ARG A 656 27.94 62.55 -7.50
CA ARG A 656 29.11 63.44 -7.55
C ARG A 656 29.53 63.78 -8.98
N LYS A 657 29.46 62.81 -9.92
CA LYS A 657 29.71 63.06 -11.35
C LYS A 657 28.68 63.98 -11.99
N LEU A 658 27.41 63.89 -11.58
CA LEU A 658 26.34 64.78 -12.07
C LEU A 658 26.44 66.22 -11.52
N LYS A 659 27.12 66.42 -10.38
CA LYS A 659 27.38 67.75 -9.80
C LYS A 659 28.65 68.44 -10.34
N SER A 660 29.51 67.72 -11.05
CA SER A 660 30.70 68.29 -11.72
C SER A 660 30.47 68.63 -13.19
N SER A 661 29.24 68.46 -13.69
CA SER A 661 28.83 68.76 -15.07
C SER A 661 27.70 69.81 -15.13
N SER A 662 27.59 70.66 -14.11
CA SER A 662 26.69 71.82 -14.04
C SER A 662 27.47 73.09 -13.73
#